data_AF-A0A965M392-F1
#
_entry.id   AF-A0A965M392-F1
#
_cell.length_a   1.000
_cell.length_b   1.000
_cell.length_c   1.000
_cell.angle_alpha   90.00
_cell.angle_beta   90.00
_cell.angle_gamma   90.00
#
_symmetry.space_group_name_H-M   'P 1'
#
loop_
_entity.id
_entity.type
_entity.pdbx_description
1 polymer ?
#
loop_
_entity_poly.entity_id
_entity_poly.type
_entity_poly.pdbx_seq_one_letter_code
_entity_poly.pdbx_strand_id
1 'polypeptide(L)'
;MPPAPKPVSKDYQPAFFPKRQGGAGAAGGPEEPRTRIVVVGHVDHGKSTLIGRLLADTQSLPDGKIESVEKACREEGMPFEYAFLLDALLEEQAQNITIDTTRIGFRYEGQGFEIIDAPGHREFIKNMVTGAAAAEEAILLIDAKEGLKEQTRRHGLLLSLLGVSKVIVAVNKMDLVDWKEERFRQLEKEIREYLGGLKIPPREVVPISAREGSNVKNPDPKRLGWWKGLTLLQALLSGVGRNEVDQEGPLRLVVQDVYRFDERRVIAGKLESGKIQVGDSVVFFPDRKSSKVRSIEDWGNPETVRELGPGRSVALTLEEQIFVERGHVGSHEQNPPVESRELKARIFWLDSEPLRLQAPVQLRLATQSVEARLVSIERVVDADKLEQKNDAREEVGRFEVAEVRIRCRRPLVYDAHDKVESLGRFALQRGSRLGGGGIILEAEYPASLAKAVTGEHLTWTEGRISQEARASHFGHEGAVVWLTGLSGSGKSTLAVALESLLFRRGIASMILDGDNLRHGLCADLGFSLEDRAENIRRAGEVAKLMAESGLVVISSLISPLQKERGAVRSACNSAGVGFAEVYIDASLEECEKRDPRGLYKKARKGEIRGFTGIDSPYEKPEKPDLILPTPKESVEISVQKLLRHVLAMVRLKDEDRESGEGPGGQI
;
A
#
# COMPACT_ATOMS: atom_id res chain seq x y z
N MET A 1 35.38 -1.52 43.57
CA MET A 1 35.36 -1.26 42.11
C MET A 1 34.99 -2.55 41.41
N PRO A 2 33.89 -2.61 40.65
CA PRO A 2 33.58 -3.78 39.84
C PRO A 2 34.71 -3.99 38.80
N PRO A 3 34.99 -5.25 38.40
CA PRO A 3 36.07 -5.54 37.46
C PRO A 3 35.78 -4.89 36.11
N ALA A 4 36.84 -4.35 35.48
CA ALA A 4 36.75 -3.77 34.15
C ALA A 4 36.17 -4.80 33.16
N PRO A 5 35.20 -4.42 32.31
CA PRO A 5 34.63 -5.33 31.33
C PRO A 5 35.73 -5.86 30.41
N LYS A 6 35.71 -7.18 30.16
CA LYS A 6 36.65 -7.83 29.24
C LYS A 6 36.55 -7.20 27.85
N PRO A 7 37.66 -6.98 27.14
CA PRO A 7 37.63 -6.47 25.78
C PRO A 7 36.86 -7.45 24.89
N VAL A 8 35.87 -6.92 24.18
CA VAL A 8 35.06 -7.65 23.22
C VAL A 8 35.95 -8.02 22.01
N SER A 9 35.84 -9.26 21.51
CA SER A 9 36.58 -9.73 20.33
C SER A 9 36.38 -8.78 19.14
N LYS A 10 37.42 -8.55 18.33
CA LYS A 10 37.33 -7.74 17.09
C LYS A 10 36.32 -8.32 16.09
N ASP A 11 35.96 -9.59 16.20
CA ASP A 11 35.00 -10.29 15.34
C ASP A 11 33.58 -10.37 15.94
N TYR A 12 33.33 -9.71 17.07
CA TYR A 12 32.03 -9.73 17.72
C TYR A 12 31.03 -8.82 16.99
N GLN A 13 30.07 -9.42 16.29
CA GLN A 13 28.89 -8.72 15.79
C GLN A 13 27.77 -8.85 16.83
N PRO A 14 27.30 -7.74 17.44
CA PRO A 14 26.14 -7.81 18.33
C PRO A 14 24.89 -8.19 17.52
N ALA A 15 24.15 -9.19 17.99
CA ALA A 15 22.82 -9.49 17.47
C ALA A 15 21.91 -8.26 17.66
N PHE A 16 21.10 -7.92 16.67
CA PHE A 16 20.19 -6.78 16.73
C PHE A 16 19.15 -6.96 17.87
N PHE A 17 18.75 -8.20 18.11
CA PHE A 17 17.91 -8.56 19.25
C PHE A 17 18.76 -9.05 20.43
N PRO A 18 18.61 -8.48 21.63
CA PRO A 18 19.39 -8.90 22.78
C PRO A 18 19.09 -10.36 23.13
N LYS A 19 20.13 -11.10 23.55
CA LYS A 19 19.96 -12.44 24.14
C LYS A 19 19.02 -12.34 25.33
N ARG A 20 18.01 -13.22 25.40
CA ARG A 20 17.26 -13.46 26.64
C ARG A 20 18.27 -13.87 27.72
N GLN A 21 18.63 -12.95 28.61
CA GLN A 21 19.28 -13.31 29.85
C GLN A 21 18.23 -14.00 30.71
N GLY A 22 18.48 -15.26 31.06
CA GLY A 22 17.65 -15.98 32.00
C GLY A 22 17.67 -15.29 33.37
N GLY A 23 16.47 -15.04 33.90
CA GLY A 23 16.21 -14.91 35.34
C GLY A 23 16.44 -13.55 35.99
N ALA A 24 15.38 -12.73 36.04
CA ALA A 24 14.84 -12.09 37.25
C ALA A 24 13.58 -11.31 36.85
N GLY A 25 12.46 -11.58 37.53
CA GLY A 25 11.17 -10.99 37.23
C GLY A 25 11.17 -9.47 37.34
N ALA A 26 11.13 -8.79 36.21
CA ALA A 26 10.49 -7.49 36.10
C ALA A 26 8.98 -7.77 35.96
N ALA A 27 8.18 -7.22 36.89
CA ALA A 27 6.73 -7.24 36.80
C ALA A 27 6.29 -6.63 35.46
N GLY A 28 5.72 -7.47 34.59
CA GLY A 28 5.42 -7.13 33.19
C GLY A 28 6.10 -8.05 32.17
N GLY A 29 6.15 -9.36 32.44
CA GLY A 29 6.60 -10.34 31.44
C GLY A 29 5.73 -10.30 30.17
N PRO A 30 6.25 -10.71 29.00
CA PRO A 30 5.45 -10.78 27.78
C PRO A 30 4.26 -11.72 28.02
N GLU A 31 3.05 -11.21 27.84
CA GLU A 31 1.82 -12.01 27.91
C GLU A 31 1.97 -13.25 27.02
N GLU A 32 1.63 -14.43 27.57
CA GLU A 32 1.52 -15.65 26.76
C GLU A 32 0.61 -15.39 25.55
N PRO A 33 0.93 -15.92 24.36
CA PRO A 33 0.14 -15.68 23.16
C PRO A 33 -1.30 -16.20 23.35
N ARG A 34 -2.28 -15.28 23.33
CA ARG A 34 -3.72 -15.58 23.44
C ARG A 34 -4.40 -15.40 22.08
N THR A 35 -5.30 -16.32 21.75
CA THR A 35 -6.18 -16.16 20.58
C THR A 35 -7.30 -15.19 20.94
N ARG A 36 -7.37 -14.06 20.23
CA ARG A 36 -8.39 -13.02 20.45
C ARG A 36 -9.68 -13.41 19.74
N ILE A 37 -10.77 -13.48 20.50
CA ILE A 37 -12.09 -13.84 19.99
C ILE A 37 -13.12 -12.75 20.28
N VAL A 38 -14.04 -12.52 19.35
CA VAL A 38 -15.17 -11.60 19.56
C VAL A 38 -16.48 -12.38 19.59
N VAL A 39 -17.34 -12.11 20.56
CA VAL A 39 -18.68 -12.73 20.65
C VAL A 39 -19.73 -11.73 20.18
N VAL A 40 -20.41 -12.05 19.07
CA VAL A 40 -21.43 -11.19 18.47
C VAL A 40 -22.76 -11.95 18.33
N GLY A 41 -23.87 -11.23 18.32
CA GLY A 41 -25.22 -11.82 18.32
C GLY A 41 -26.25 -10.84 18.85
N HIS A 42 -27.54 -11.10 18.62
CA HIS A 42 -28.62 -10.26 19.15
C HIS A 42 -28.52 -10.14 20.68
N VAL A 43 -29.06 -9.06 21.25
CA VAL A 43 -29.09 -8.83 22.71
C VAL A 43 -29.65 -10.04 23.45
N ASP A 44 -30.79 -10.53 23.01
CA ASP A 44 -31.52 -11.63 23.65
C ASP A 44 -31.03 -13.03 23.27
N HIS A 45 -29.99 -13.19 22.44
CA HIS A 45 -29.49 -14.51 22.05
C HIS A 45 -28.63 -15.18 23.13
N GLY A 46 -28.39 -14.52 24.27
CA GLY A 46 -27.73 -15.11 25.45
C GLY A 46 -26.20 -14.98 25.45
N LYS A 47 -25.66 -13.85 24.96
CA LYS A 47 -24.20 -13.60 24.90
C LYS A 47 -23.55 -13.59 26.28
N SER A 48 -24.08 -12.80 27.22
CA SER A 48 -23.55 -12.71 28.59
C SER A 48 -23.60 -14.06 29.30
N THR A 49 -24.69 -14.82 29.10
CA THR A 49 -24.83 -16.18 29.62
C THR A 49 -23.76 -17.11 29.05
N LEU A 50 -23.48 -17.04 27.74
CA LEU A 50 -22.44 -17.84 27.11
C LEU A 50 -21.05 -17.49 27.65
N ILE A 51 -20.71 -16.20 27.74
CA ILE A 51 -19.41 -15.75 28.25
C ILE A 51 -19.22 -16.23 29.70
N GLY A 52 -20.20 -15.99 30.58
CA GLY A 52 -20.17 -16.48 31.95
C GLY A 52 -20.06 -18.01 32.04
N ARG A 53 -20.72 -18.73 31.12
CA ARG A 53 -20.62 -20.20 31.05
C ARG A 53 -19.24 -20.67 30.63
N LEU A 54 -18.63 -20.04 29.63
CA LEU A 54 -17.26 -20.36 29.21
C LEU A 54 -16.30 -20.22 30.39
N LEU A 55 -16.36 -19.10 31.11
CA LEU A 55 -15.48 -18.85 32.27
C LEU A 55 -15.67 -19.89 33.39
N ALA A 56 -16.91 -20.27 33.68
CA ALA A 56 -17.22 -21.28 34.68
C ALA A 56 -16.74 -22.67 34.25
N ASP A 57 -17.07 -23.09 33.02
CA ASP A 57 -16.72 -24.40 32.50
C ASP A 57 -15.19 -24.58 32.33
N THR A 58 -14.46 -23.49 32.10
CA THR A 58 -12.99 -23.47 31.99
C THR A 58 -12.27 -23.16 33.30
N GLN A 59 -12.99 -23.06 34.42
CA GLN A 59 -12.42 -22.73 35.75
C GLN A 59 -11.53 -21.49 35.71
N SER A 60 -11.94 -20.48 34.92
CA SER A 60 -11.19 -19.24 34.72
C SER A 60 -11.67 -18.10 35.63
N LEU A 61 -12.65 -18.39 36.49
CA LEU A 61 -13.16 -17.48 37.52
C LEU A 61 -12.31 -17.58 38.80
N PRO A 62 -12.21 -16.50 39.60
CA PRO A 62 -11.59 -16.56 40.94
C PRO A 62 -12.26 -17.60 41.84
N ASP A 63 -11.45 -18.24 42.70
CA ASP A 63 -11.92 -19.25 43.65
C ASP A 63 -13.08 -18.70 44.52
N GLY A 64 -14.17 -19.47 44.62
CA GLY A 64 -15.35 -19.10 45.42
C GLY A 64 -16.30 -18.07 44.79
N LYS A 65 -16.02 -17.54 43.59
CA LYS A 65 -16.90 -16.54 42.94
C LYS A 65 -18.25 -17.12 42.50
N ILE A 66 -18.28 -18.36 42.03
CA ILE A 66 -19.54 -19.04 41.68
C ILE A 66 -20.41 -19.19 42.94
N GLU A 67 -19.81 -19.63 44.04
CA GLU A 67 -20.49 -19.84 45.32
C GLU A 67 -21.03 -18.53 45.91
N SER A 68 -20.30 -17.42 45.76
CA SER A 68 -20.75 -16.11 46.24
C SER A 68 -21.94 -15.56 45.45
N VAL A 69 -21.93 -15.69 44.13
CA VAL A 69 -23.06 -15.28 43.27
C VAL A 69 -24.27 -16.19 43.48
N GLU A 70 -24.06 -17.50 43.64
CA GLU A 70 -25.14 -18.43 44.01
C GLU A 70 -25.77 -18.07 45.35
N LYS A 71 -24.95 -17.70 46.35
CA LYS A 71 -25.45 -17.29 47.66
C LYS A 71 -26.27 -16.00 47.56
N ALA A 72 -25.80 -15.00 46.82
CA ALA A 72 -26.53 -13.76 46.57
C ALA A 72 -27.89 -14.03 45.87
N CYS A 73 -27.91 -14.90 44.86
CA CYS A 73 -29.15 -15.29 44.19
C CYS A 73 -30.15 -15.96 45.15
N ARG A 74 -29.66 -16.81 46.07
CA ARG A 74 -30.50 -17.46 47.10
C ARG A 74 -31.04 -16.45 48.12
N GLU A 75 -30.24 -15.45 48.51
CA GLU A 75 -30.65 -14.39 49.43
C GLU A 75 -31.71 -13.47 48.80
N GLU A 76 -31.63 -13.22 47.50
CA GLU A 76 -32.61 -12.42 46.74
C GLU A 76 -33.81 -13.25 46.19
N GLY A 77 -33.81 -14.57 46.36
CA GLY A 77 -34.89 -15.45 45.91
C GLY A 77 -34.98 -15.63 44.39
N MET A 78 -33.89 -15.39 43.66
CA MET A 78 -33.79 -15.48 42.21
C MET A 78 -33.02 -16.73 41.74
N PRO A 79 -33.35 -17.31 40.57
CA PRO A 79 -32.60 -18.44 40.04
C PRO A 79 -31.20 -17.99 39.58
N PHE A 80 -30.19 -18.83 39.81
CA PHE A 80 -28.83 -18.56 39.35
C PHE A 80 -28.75 -18.55 37.82
N GLU A 81 -28.14 -17.50 37.27
CA GLU A 81 -27.80 -17.41 35.85
C GLU A 81 -26.32 -17.08 35.67
N TYR A 82 -25.70 -17.73 34.68
CA TYR A 82 -24.29 -17.48 34.35
C TYR A 82 -24.02 -16.04 33.89
N ALA A 83 -25.04 -15.29 33.47
CA ALA A 83 -24.90 -13.87 33.15
C ALA A 83 -24.48 -13.03 34.38
N PHE A 84 -24.98 -13.38 35.58
CA PHE A 84 -24.64 -12.65 36.81
C PHE A 84 -23.17 -12.79 37.20
N LEU A 85 -22.49 -13.86 36.77
CA LEU A 85 -21.05 -14.00 36.95
C LEU A 85 -20.28 -12.93 36.16
N LEU A 86 -20.74 -12.61 34.96
CA LEU A 86 -20.14 -11.58 34.12
C LEU A 86 -20.38 -10.20 34.72
N ASP A 87 -21.61 -9.90 35.14
CA ASP A 87 -21.96 -8.62 35.76
C ASP A 87 -21.15 -8.38 37.05
N ALA A 88 -21.05 -9.40 37.90
CA ALA A 88 -20.26 -9.34 39.14
C ALA A 88 -18.74 -9.22 38.92
N LEU A 89 -18.23 -9.59 37.76
CA LEU A 89 -16.82 -9.37 37.37
C LEU A 89 -16.60 -7.97 36.84
N LEU A 90 -17.52 -7.47 36.01
CA LEU A 90 -17.44 -6.12 35.44
C LEU A 90 -17.57 -5.04 36.53
N GLU A 91 -18.45 -5.26 37.52
CA GLU A 91 -18.63 -4.34 38.65
C GLU A 91 -17.40 -4.29 39.56
N GLU A 92 -16.75 -5.42 39.81
CA GLU A 92 -15.52 -5.51 40.62
C GLU A 92 -14.32 -4.82 39.94
N GLN A 93 -14.21 -4.96 38.61
CA GLN A 93 -13.19 -4.28 37.82
C GLN A 93 -13.38 -2.75 37.79
N ALA A 94 -14.63 -2.28 37.77
CA ALA A 94 -14.95 -0.85 37.81
C ALA A 94 -14.56 -0.18 39.14
N GLN A 95 -14.49 -0.93 40.24
CA GLN A 95 -14.22 -0.39 41.58
C GLN A 95 -12.73 -0.31 41.95
N ASN A 96 -11.81 -1.01 41.26
CA ASN A 96 -10.42 -1.13 41.73
C ASN A 96 -9.26 -0.80 40.76
N ILE A 97 -9.43 -0.58 39.44
CA ILE A 97 -8.30 -0.19 38.55
C ILE A 97 -8.77 0.62 37.32
N THR A 98 -8.04 1.68 36.94
CA THR A 98 -8.12 2.36 35.62
C THR A 98 -7.41 1.54 34.51
N ILE A 99 -7.92 0.36 34.14
CA ILE A 99 -7.45 -0.39 32.96
C ILE A 99 -8.66 -1.03 32.22
N ASP A 100 -8.66 -0.91 30.89
CA ASP A 100 -9.71 -1.26 29.90
C ASP A 100 -10.67 -2.42 30.28
N THR A 101 -11.96 -2.09 30.44
CA THR A 101 -13.09 -2.98 30.79
C THR A 101 -13.50 -4.01 29.72
N THR A 102 -12.72 -4.23 28.66
CA THR A 102 -13.19 -4.88 27.41
C THR A 102 -12.58 -6.25 27.09
N ARG A 103 -11.71 -6.81 27.94
CA ARG A 103 -10.97 -8.05 27.65
C ARG A 103 -11.04 -9.06 28.79
N ILE A 104 -11.53 -10.28 28.49
CA ILE A 104 -11.70 -11.36 29.46
C ILE A 104 -10.94 -12.60 28.99
N GLY A 105 -9.97 -13.06 29.76
CA GLY A 105 -9.15 -14.23 29.43
C GLY A 105 -9.70 -15.54 29.98
N PHE A 106 -9.58 -16.63 29.22
CA PHE A 106 -9.81 -18.00 29.71
C PHE A 106 -8.82 -18.99 29.10
N ARG A 107 -8.72 -20.19 29.68
CA ARG A 107 -7.85 -21.27 29.18
C ARG A 107 -8.63 -22.54 28.90
N TYR A 108 -8.34 -23.19 27.78
CA TYR A 108 -8.90 -24.49 27.42
C TYR A 108 -7.82 -25.39 26.82
N GLU A 109 -7.63 -26.59 27.37
CA GLU A 109 -6.62 -27.58 26.95
C GLU A 109 -5.20 -27.01 26.77
N GLY A 110 -4.78 -26.09 27.65
CA GLY A 110 -3.47 -25.44 27.62
C GLY A 110 -3.37 -24.23 26.68
N GLN A 111 -4.39 -23.96 25.86
CA GLN A 111 -4.45 -22.77 25.00
C GLN A 111 -5.13 -21.60 25.71
N GLY A 112 -4.51 -20.41 25.62
CA GLY A 112 -5.09 -19.15 26.10
C GLY A 112 -6.00 -18.49 25.06
N PHE A 113 -7.18 -18.04 25.50
CA PHE A 113 -8.13 -17.26 24.72
C PHE A 113 -8.42 -15.93 25.42
N GLU A 114 -8.71 -14.90 24.63
CA GLU A 114 -9.12 -13.58 25.11
C GLU A 114 -10.41 -13.15 24.42
N ILE A 115 -11.48 -13.02 25.18
CA ILE A 115 -12.77 -12.51 24.71
C ILE A 115 -12.71 -10.99 24.71
N ILE A 116 -12.95 -10.39 23.55
CA ILE A 116 -13.15 -8.96 23.40
C ILE A 116 -14.65 -8.72 23.41
N ASP A 117 -15.17 -8.13 24.48
CA ASP A 117 -16.62 -7.98 24.66
C ASP A 117 -17.18 -6.80 23.84
N ALA A 118 -18.31 -7.05 23.18
CA ALA A 118 -19.06 -6.07 22.40
C ALA A 118 -20.44 -5.86 23.07
N PRO A 119 -20.58 -4.86 23.96
CA PRO A 119 -21.80 -4.66 24.75
C PRO A 119 -23.01 -4.31 23.87
N GLY A 120 -24.15 -4.97 24.09
CA GLY A 120 -25.28 -5.06 23.16
C GLY A 120 -26.17 -3.82 22.91
N HIS A 121 -25.82 -2.61 23.35
CA HIS A 121 -26.65 -1.41 23.15
C HIS A 121 -26.14 -0.54 21.97
N ARG A 122 -26.79 0.56 21.58
CA ARG A 122 -26.37 1.48 20.47
C ARG A 122 -24.90 1.97 20.49
N GLU A 123 -24.17 1.81 21.61
CA GLU A 123 -22.72 2.02 21.73
C GLU A 123 -21.88 0.82 21.19
N PHE A 124 -22.55 -0.27 20.78
CA PHE A 124 -22.05 -1.55 20.30
C PHE A 124 -21.14 -1.43 19.09
N ILE A 125 -21.47 -0.58 18.11
CA ILE A 125 -20.67 -0.52 16.87
C ILE A 125 -19.27 0.01 17.17
N LYS A 126 -19.11 0.96 18.11
CA LYS A 126 -17.79 1.51 18.46
C LYS A 126 -16.89 0.44 19.07
N ASN A 127 -17.39 -0.29 20.06
CA ASN A 127 -16.61 -1.30 20.80
C ASN A 127 -16.46 -2.60 20.01
N MET A 128 -17.49 -3.02 19.27
CA MET A 128 -17.44 -4.18 18.37
C MET A 128 -16.46 -3.93 17.22
N VAL A 129 -16.40 -2.71 16.66
CA VAL A 129 -15.44 -2.41 15.60
C VAL A 129 -14.00 -2.41 16.12
N THR A 130 -13.74 -1.74 17.24
CA THR A 130 -12.39 -1.74 17.84
C THR A 130 -11.97 -3.15 18.28
N GLY A 131 -12.92 -3.96 18.75
CA GLY A 131 -12.66 -5.32 19.20
C GLY A 131 -12.50 -6.33 18.08
N ALA A 132 -13.41 -6.34 17.10
CA ALA A 132 -13.35 -7.27 15.97
C ALA A 132 -12.21 -6.92 14.99
N ALA A 133 -11.76 -5.67 14.91
CA ALA A 133 -10.53 -5.32 14.18
C ALA A 133 -9.26 -5.96 14.79
N ALA A 134 -9.29 -6.36 16.06
CA ALA A 134 -8.21 -7.07 16.74
C ALA A 134 -8.49 -8.58 16.93
N ALA A 135 -9.70 -9.03 16.61
CA ALA A 135 -10.11 -10.42 16.78
C ALA A 135 -9.62 -11.29 15.63
N GLU A 136 -9.17 -12.49 15.98
CA GLU A 136 -8.72 -13.50 15.03
C GLU A 136 -9.85 -14.47 14.65
N GLU A 137 -10.84 -14.62 15.53
CA GLU A 137 -12.01 -15.48 15.30
C GLU A 137 -13.26 -14.86 15.97
N ALA A 138 -14.43 -15.09 15.39
CA ALA A 138 -15.70 -14.62 15.92
C ALA A 138 -16.64 -15.77 16.26
N ILE A 139 -17.38 -15.62 17.36
CA ILE A 139 -18.53 -16.46 17.70
C ILE A 139 -19.79 -15.66 17.38
N LEU A 140 -20.54 -16.10 16.37
CA LEU A 140 -21.86 -15.54 16.03
C LEU A 140 -22.96 -16.36 16.73
N LEU A 141 -23.60 -15.76 17.73
CA LEU A 141 -24.63 -16.38 18.55
C LEU A 141 -26.03 -16.16 17.95
N ILE A 142 -26.74 -17.25 17.72
CA ILE A 142 -28.07 -17.27 17.08
C ILE A 142 -29.03 -18.08 17.94
N ASP A 143 -30.16 -17.51 18.32
CA ASP A 143 -31.20 -18.25 19.04
C ASP A 143 -31.92 -19.24 18.10
N ALA A 144 -32.08 -20.50 18.53
CA ALA A 144 -32.67 -21.57 17.74
C ALA A 144 -34.16 -21.37 17.43
N LYS A 145 -34.89 -20.67 18.29
CA LYS A 145 -36.30 -20.34 18.08
C LYS A 145 -36.42 -19.14 17.15
N GLU A 146 -35.64 -18.10 17.38
CA GLU A 146 -35.75 -16.82 16.66
C GLU A 146 -35.06 -16.79 15.30
N GLY A 147 -33.95 -17.52 15.14
CA GLY A 147 -33.17 -17.60 13.91
C GLY A 147 -32.43 -16.30 13.54
N LEU A 148 -32.23 -16.08 12.23
CA LEU A 148 -31.52 -14.92 11.69
C LEU A 148 -32.35 -13.64 11.78
N LYS A 149 -32.22 -12.93 12.90
CA LYS A 149 -32.75 -11.57 13.09
C LYS A 149 -31.91 -10.52 12.37
N GLU A 150 -32.49 -9.35 12.18
CA GLU A 150 -31.83 -8.21 11.55
C GLU A 150 -30.50 -7.86 12.22
N GLN A 151 -30.46 -7.82 13.56
CA GLN A 151 -29.23 -7.55 14.31
C GLN A 151 -28.14 -8.61 14.07
N THR A 152 -28.50 -9.89 13.98
CA THR A 152 -27.56 -10.98 13.64
C THR A 152 -27.00 -10.82 12.23
N ARG A 153 -27.85 -10.43 11.28
CA ARG A 153 -27.43 -10.11 9.92
C ARG A 153 -26.45 -8.95 9.91
N ARG A 154 -26.75 -7.86 10.65
CA ARG A 154 -25.84 -6.72 10.83
C ARG A 154 -24.48 -7.14 11.37
N HIS A 155 -24.44 -7.99 12.40
CA HIS A 155 -23.18 -8.49 12.94
C HIS A 155 -22.39 -9.33 11.93
N GLY A 156 -23.06 -10.20 11.17
CA GLY A 156 -22.40 -10.93 10.08
C GLY A 156 -21.81 -10.00 9.02
N LEU A 157 -22.54 -8.96 8.63
CA LEU A 157 -22.03 -7.95 7.70
C LEU A 157 -20.82 -7.22 8.29
N LEU A 158 -20.89 -6.80 9.55
CA LEU A 158 -19.78 -6.11 10.21
C LEU A 158 -18.55 -7.00 10.36
N LEU A 159 -18.71 -8.29 10.69
CA LEU A 159 -17.61 -9.25 10.72
C LEU A 159 -16.93 -9.34 9.34
N SER A 160 -17.70 -9.43 8.26
CA SER A 160 -17.20 -9.41 6.88
C SER A 160 -16.45 -8.11 6.57
N LEU A 161 -16.99 -6.95 6.98
CA LEU A 161 -16.37 -5.64 6.72
C LEU A 161 -15.09 -5.41 7.51
N LEU A 162 -15.01 -5.93 8.72
CA LEU A 162 -13.80 -5.90 9.56
C LEU A 162 -12.81 -7.00 9.17
N GLY A 163 -13.24 -7.86 8.22
CA GLY A 163 -12.47 -8.92 7.60
C GLY A 163 -12.28 -10.15 8.49
N VAL A 164 -12.98 -10.26 9.63
CA VAL A 164 -12.88 -11.46 10.46
C VAL A 164 -13.35 -12.68 9.66
N SER A 165 -12.40 -13.45 9.16
CA SER A 165 -12.61 -14.54 8.21
C SER A 165 -12.99 -15.85 8.90
N LYS A 166 -12.55 -16.04 10.15
CA LYS A 166 -12.92 -17.18 10.98
C LYS A 166 -14.16 -16.88 11.78
N VAL A 167 -15.27 -17.52 11.40
CA VAL A 167 -16.54 -17.41 12.12
C VAL A 167 -17.02 -18.80 12.52
N ILE A 168 -17.31 -18.97 13.81
CA ILE A 168 -18.05 -20.11 14.35
C ILE A 168 -19.45 -19.60 14.70
N VAL A 169 -20.48 -20.34 14.30
CA VAL A 169 -21.85 -19.99 14.63
C VAL A 169 -22.34 -20.90 15.75
N ALA A 170 -22.76 -20.30 16.85
CA ALA A 170 -23.36 -21.01 17.97
C ALA A 170 -24.88 -20.86 17.92
N VAL A 171 -25.59 -21.94 17.60
CA VAL A 171 -27.06 -21.98 17.62
C VAL A 171 -27.49 -22.28 19.05
N ASN A 172 -27.78 -21.23 19.81
CA ASN A 172 -28.09 -21.24 21.23
C ASN A 172 -29.57 -21.49 21.51
N LYS A 173 -29.88 -21.80 22.78
CA LYS A 173 -31.24 -22.08 23.28
C LYS A 173 -31.94 -23.23 22.57
N MET A 174 -31.18 -24.27 22.20
CA MET A 174 -31.72 -25.51 21.63
C MET A 174 -32.72 -26.21 22.58
N ASP A 175 -32.62 -25.94 23.89
CA ASP A 175 -33.59 -26.37 24.90
C ASP A 175 -35.01 -25.82 24.66
N LEU A 176 -35.15 -24.62 24.10
CA LEU A 176 -36.46 -24.00 23.83
C LEU A 176 -37.17 -24.56 22.59
N VAL A 177 -36.46 -25.34 21.78
CA VAL A 177 -36.97 -26.00 20.57
C VAL A 177 -36.94 -27.52 20.70
N ASP A 178 -36.92 -28.03 21.94
CA ASP A 178 -36.90 -29.45 22.28
C ASP A 178 -35.78 -30.24 21.59
N TRP A 179 -34.64 -29.59 21.31
CA TRP A 179 -33.47 -30.22 20.67
C TRP A 179 -33.74 -30.84 19.28
N LYS A 180 -34.75 -30.34 18.56
CA LYS A 180 -35.16 -30.86 17.24
C LYS A 180 -34.08 -30.66 16.17
N GLU A 181 -33.63 -31.77 15.55
CA GLU A 181 -32.64 -31.74 14.46
C GLU A 181 -33.15 -30.94 13.26
N GLU A 182 -34.41 -31.13 12.85
CA GLU A 182 -35.01 -30.47 11.69
C GLU A 182 -34.88 -28.94 11.77
N ARG A 183 -35.16 -28.36 12.94
CA ARG A 183 -35.04 -26.91 13.16
C ARG A 183 -33.60 -26.44 13.05
N PHE A 184 -32.67 -27.19 13.64
CA PHE A 184 -31.24 -26.87 13.56
C PHE A 184 -30.74 -26.93 12.11
N ARG A 185 -31.06 -27.99 11.36
CA ARG A 185 -30.63 -28.16 9.96
C ARG A 185 -31.19 -27.06 9.03
N GLN A 186 -32.43 -26.64 9.26
CA GLN A 186 -33.01 -25.51 8.56
C GLN A 186 -32.18 -24.24 8.80
N LEU A 187 -31.92 -23.91 10.06
CA LEU A 187 -31.12 -22.74 10.42
C LEU A 187 -29.68 -22.84 9.89
N GLU A 188 -29.05 -24.00 9.99
CA GLU A 188 -27.71 -24.25 9.46
C GLU A 188 -27.62 -23.88 7.97
N LYS A 189 -28.61 -24.30 7.17
CA LYS A 189 -28.67 -23.96 5.75
C LYS A 189 -28.81 -22.45 5.53
N GLU A 190 -29.76 -21.81 6.20
CA GLU A 190 -30.01 -20.36 6.09
C GLU A 190 -28.76 -19.53 6.48
N ILE A 191 -28.07 -19.94 7.55
CA ILE A 191 -26.86 -19.29 8.05
C ILE A 191 -25.71 -19.44 7.06
N ARG A 192 -25.49 -20.64 6.52
CA ARG A 192 -24.42 -20.91 5.55
C ARG A 192 -24.64 -20.15 4.25
N GLU A 193 -25.88 -20.07 3.75
CA GLU A 193 -26.22 -19.26 2.57
C GLU A 193 -25.95 -17.77 2.82
N TYR A 194 -26.40 -17.25 3.97
CA TYR A 194 -26.22 -15.83 4.31
C TYR A 194 -24.74 -15.44 4.44
N LEU A 195 -23.99 -16.15 5.26
CA LEU A 195 -22.58 -15.88 5.50
C LEU A 195 -21.70 -16.19 4.28
N GLY A 196 -22.09 -17.19 3.47
CA GLY A 196 -21.46 -17.46 2.18
C GLY A 196 -21.60 -16.30 1.20
N GLY A 197 -22.77 -15.65 1.15
CA GLY A 197 -22.98 -14.41 0.38
C GLY A 197 -22.12 -13.23 0.83
N LEU A 198 -21.70 -13.22 2.10
CA LEU A 198 -20.77 -12.24 2.68
C LEU A 198 -19.28 -12.64 2.53
N LYS A 199 -18.99 -13.74 1.81
CA LYS A 199 -17.65 -14.32 1.64
C LYS A 199 -16.95 -14.70 2.97
N ILE A 200 -17.73 -15.00 4.01
CA ILE A 200 -17.23 -15.45 5.33
C ILE A 200 -17.95 -16.73 5.78
N PRO A 201 -17.85 -17.84 5.02
CA PRO A 201 -18.56 -19.06 5.34
C PRO A 201 -18.21 -19.56 6.75
N PRO A 202 -19.18 -19.98 7.57
CA PRO A 202 -18.91 -20.41 8.93
C PRO A 202 -18.13 -21.72 8.90
N ARG A 203 -17.07 -21.78 9.69
CA ARG A 203 -16.24 -22.98 9.84
C ARG A 203 -17.06 -24.11 10.42
N GLU A 204 -17.77 -23.80 11.50
CA GLU A 204 -18.62 -24.72 12.23
C GLU A 204 -19.91 -24.01 12.61
N VAL A 205 -21.02 -24.75 12.58
CA VAL A 205 -22.32 -24.33 13.09
C VAL A 205 -22.67 -25.31 14.19
N VAL A 206 -22.61 -24.88 15.46
CA VAL A 206 -22.67 -25.77 16.62
C VAL A 206 -23.99 -25.56 17.38
N PRO A 207 -24.81 -26.61 17.60
CA PRO A 207 -25.99 -26.52 18.45
C PRO A 207 -25.57 -26.51 19.92
N ILE A 208 -26.00 -25.51 20.69
CA ILE A 208 -25.66 -25.38 22.11
C ILE A 208 -26.86 -24.96 22.96
N SER A 209 -26.73 -25.12 24.27
CA SER A 209 -27.47 -24.32 25.25
C SER A 209 -26.50 -23.75 26.26
N ALA A 210 -26.31 -22.42 26.25
CA ALA A 210 -25.45 -21.73 27.20
C ALA A 210 -25.96 -21.87 28.66
N ARG A 211 -27.27 -21.97 28.85
CA ARG A 211 -27.91 -22.13 30.16
C ARG A 211 -27.63 -23.51 30.75
N GLU A 212 -27.87 -24.56 29.97
CA GLU A 212 -27.70 -25.95 30.42
C GLU A 212 -26.23 -26.40 30.33
N GLY A 213 -25.43 -25.78 29.46
CA GLY A 213 -24.05 -26.13 29.12
C GLY A 213 -23.90 -27.27 28.13
N SER A 214 -25.02 -27.80 27.62
CA SER A 214 -25.00 -28.85 26.60
C SER A 214 -24.22 -28.37 25.37
N ASN A 215 -23.20 -29.16 25.00
CA ASN A 215 -22.34 -28.95 23.84
C ASN A 215 -21.49 -27.66 23.84
N VAL A 216 -21.33 -27.00 25.00
CA VAL A 216 -20.41 -25.85 25.18
C VAL A 216 -18.97 -26.36 25.42
N LYS A 217 -18.74 -27.04 26.55
CA LYS A 217 -17.50 -27.76 26.84
C LYS A 217 -17.64 -29.25 26.56
N ASN A 218 -18.67 -29.87 27.13
CA ASN A 218 -18.90 -31.31 27.08
C ASN A 218 -20.01 -31.66 26.07
N PRO A 219 -19.86 -32.73 25.28
CA PRO A 219 -20.93 -33.22 24.42
C PRO A 219 -22.12 -33.74 25.24
N ASP A 220 -23.34 -33.62 24.69
CA ASP A 220 -24.57 -34.08 25.33
C ASP A 220 -25.31 -35.10 24.43
N PRO A 221 -24.85 -36.35 24.36
CA PRO A 221 -25.42 -37.36 23.46
C PRO A 221 -26.87 -37.76 23.84
N LYS A 222 -27.34 -37.43 25.04
CA LYS A 222 -28.71 -37.72 25.47
C LYS A 222 -29.71 -36.79 24.80
N ARG A 223 -29.42 -35.49 24.78
CA ARG A 223 -30.28 -34.46 24.17
C ARG A 223 -29.97 -34.25 22.68
N LEU A 224 -28.71 -34.44 22.29
CA LEU A 224 -28.20 -34.24 20.93
C LEU A 224 -27.67 -35.54 20.31
N GLY A 225 -28.39 -36.66 20.45
CA GLY A 225 -27.95 -37.96 19.91
C GLY A 225 -27.76 -38.00 18.38
N TRP A 226 -28.34 -37.03 17.66
CA TRP A 226 -28.16 -36.83 16.22
C TRP A 226 -26.93 -35.99 15.86
N TRP A 227 -26.36 -35.23 16.80
CA TRP A 227 -25.18 -34.41 16.57
C TRP A 227 -23.89 -35.21 16.75
N LYS A 228 -23.01 -35.19 15.73
CA LYS A 228 -21.71 -35.86 15.74
C LYS A 228 -20.53 -34.89 15.57
N GLY A 229 -20.80 -33.58 15.59
CA GLY A 229 -19.77 -32.55 15.42
C GLY A 229 -19.08 -32.18 16.72
N LEU A 230 -18.23 -31.15 16.65
CA LEU A 230 -17.47 -30.64 17.80
C LEU A 230 -18.38 -29.93 18.82
N THR A 231 -17.90 -29.81 20.06
CA THR A 231 -18.40 -28.83 21.04
C THR A 231 -17.93 -27.43 20.68
N LEU A 232 -18.51 -26.38 21.28
CA LEU A 232 -18.08 -25.00 21.01
C LEU A 232 -16.59 -24.76 21.35
N LEU A 233 -16.13 -25.24 22.50
CA LEU A 233 -14.72 -25.10 22.91
C LEU A 233 -13.77 -25.91 22.01
N GLN A 234 -14.19 -27.09 21.55
CA GLN A 234 -13.42 -27.87 20.58
C GLN A 234 -13.35 -27.18 19.20
N ALA A 235 -14.45 -26.56 18.76
CA ALA A 235 -14.49 -25.79 17.52
C ALA A 235 -13.52 -24.59 17.59
N LEU A 236 -13.51 -23.85 18.70
CA LEU A 236 -12.54 -22.77 18.96
C LEU A 236 -11.10 -23.28 18.97
N LEU A 237 -10.82 -24.38 19.69
CA LEU A 237 -9.50 -24.97 19.74
C LEU A 237 -8.99 -25.41 18.36
N SER A 238 -9.88 -25.96 17.52
CA SER A 238 -9.56 -26.34 16.14
C SER A 238 -9.14 -25.15 15.27
N GLY A 239 -9.41 -23.92 15.70
CA GLY A 239 -9.10 -22.68 15.00
C GLY A 239 -7.83 -21.95 15.37
N VAL A 240 -7.25 -22.34 16.49
CA VAL A 240 -6.00 -21.81 17.01
C VAL A 240 -4.87 -22.13 16.05
N GLY A 241 -4.00 -21.15 15.79
CA GLY A 241 -2.82 -21.34 14.92
C GLY A 241 -3.12 -21.49 13.43
N ARG A 242 -4.38 -21.68 13.01
CA ARG A 242 -4.79 -21.66 11.59
C ARG A 242 -5.00 -20.24 11.06
N ASN A 243 -4.23 -19.25 11.51
CA ASN A 243 -4.03 -18.11 10.63
C ASN A 243 -3.14 -18.70 9.56
N GLU A 244 -3.72 -19.18 8.47
CA GLU A 244 -2.98 -19.42 7.23
C GLU A 244 -2.49 -18.03 6.79
N VAL A 245 -1.47 -17.52 7.49
CA VAL A 245 -0.65 -16.46 6.96
C VAL A 245 -0.02 -17.12 5.76
N ASP A 246 -0.51 -16.72 4.59
CA ASP A 246 -0.27 -17.42 3.35
C ASP A 246 1.23 -17.64 3.15
N GLN A 247 1.67 -18.88 3.40
CA GLN A 247 3.07 -19.26 3.29
C GLN A 247 3.50 -19.37 1.83
N GLU A 248 2.54 -19.54 0.93
CA GLU A 248 2.74 -19.62 -0.53
C GLU A 248 2.46 -18.27 -1.21
N GLY A 249 1.89 -17.31 -0.47
CA GLY A 249 1.59 -15.97 -0.92
C GLY A 249 2.82 -15.12 -1.26
N PRO A 250 2.64 -13.98 -1.94
CA PRO A 250 3.75 -13.14 -2.34
C PRO A 250 4.43 -12.49 -1.13
N LEU A 251 5.76 -12.32 -1.20
CA LEU A 251 6.52 -11.66 -0.14
C LEU A 251 5.97 -10.24 0.13
N ARG A 252 5.57 -9.98 1.39
CA ARG A 252 5.17 -8.66 1.90
C ARG A 252 5.84 -8.37 3.23
N LEU A 253 6.97 -7.68 3.17
CA LEU A 253 7.70 -7.20 4.33
C LEU A 253 7.29 -5.75 4.62
N VAL A 254 6.54 -5.50 5.69
CA VAL A 254 6.19 -4.13 6.09
C VAL A 254 7.30 -3.55 6.96
N VAL A 255 7.94 -2.48 6.48
CA VAL A 255 9.05 -1.84 7.20
C VAL A 255 8.49 -0.99 8.34
N GLN A 256 8.92 -1.31 9.56
CA GLN A 256 8.52 -0.63 10.78
C GLN A 256 9.53 0.45 11.19
N ASP A 257 10.81 0.17 11.05
CA ASP A 257 11.89 1.10 11.36
C ASP A 257 13.20 0.70 10.67
N VAL A 258 14.15 1.64 10.60
CA VAL A 258 15.49 1.39 10.06
C VAL A 258 16.53 1.90 11.05
N TYR A 259 17.31 0.98 11.58
CA TYR A 259 18.35 1.28 12.55
C TYR A 259 19.72 1.34 11.89
N ARG A 260 20.58 2.20 12.40
CA ARG A 260 21.97 2.32 11.97
C ARG A 260 22.88 2.00 13.15
N PHE A 261 23.61 0.90 13.04
CA PHE A 261 24.67 0.53 13.99
C PHE A 261 25.98 0.54 13.21
N ASP A 262 26.88 1.45 13.58
CA ASP A 262 28.16 1.66 12.89
C ASP A 262 27.96 1.90 11.37
N GLU A 263 28.55 1.03 10.54
CA GLU A 263 28.42 1.04 9.06
C GLU A 263 27.25 0.18 8.54
N ARG A 264 26.50 -0.50 9.42
CA ARG A 264 25.44 -1.45 9.06
C ARG A 264 24.05 -0.82 9.24
N ARG A 265 23.26 -0.82 8.16
CA ARG A 265 21.83 -0.47 8.20
C ARG A 265 21.01 -1.75 8.38
N VAL A 266 20.17 -1.77 9.42
CA VAL A 266 19.29 -2.88 9.75
C VAL A 266 17.86 -2.44 9.53
N ILE A 267 17.15 -3.13 8.64
CA ILE A 267 15.74 -2.90 8.34
C ILE A 267 14.92 -3.79 9.26
N ALA A 268 14.18 -3.19 10.18
CA ALA A 268 13.28 -3.88 11.07
C ALA A 268 11.86 -3.83 10.48
N GLY A 269 11.23 -5.00 10.37
CA GLY A 269 9.90 -5.11 9.79
C GLY A 269 9.17 -6.36 10.24
N LYS A 270 7.93 -6.51 9.78
CA LYS A 270 7.15 -7.73 9.95
C LYS A 270 6.89 -8.35 8.59
N LEU A 271 7.10 -9.65 8.49
CA LEU A 271 6.79 -10.41 7.30
C LEU A 271 5.31 -10.78 7.34
N GLU A 272 4.48 -10.10 6.56
CA GLU A 272 3.02 -10.28 6.61
C GLU A 272 2.51 -11.37 5.66
N SER A 273 3.24 -11.69 4.60
CA SER A 273 2.94 -12.76 3.66
C SER A 273 4.21 -13.22 2.95
N GLY A 274 4.21 -14.46 2.47
CA GLY A 274 5.31 -15.07 1.75
C GLY A 274 6.54 -15.33 2.60
N LYS A 275 7.61 -15.78 1.94
CA LYS A 275 8.87 -16.17 2.56
C LYS A 275 9.99 -15.28 2.08
N ILE A 276 11.04 -15.19 2.88
CA ILE A 276 12.26 -14.48 2.51
C ILE A 276 13.48 -15.34 2.87
N GLN A 277 14.43 -15.41 1.95
CA GLN A 277 15.67 -16.14 2.06
C GLN A 277 16.89 -15.23 1.90
N VAL A 278 18.00 -15.63 2.52
CA VAL A 278 19.29 -14.97 2.28
C VAL A 278 19.68 -15.16 0.81
N GLY A 279 20.01 -14.06 0.13
CA GLY A 279 20.32 -14.01 -1.30
C GLY A 279 19.18 -13.52 -2.19
N ASP A 280 17.95 -13.43 -1.67
CA ASP A 280 16.79 -12.97 -2.45
C ASP A 280 16.93 -11.52 -2.90
N SER A 281 16.51 -11.23 -4.14
CA SER A 281 16.29 -9.86 -4.60
C SER A 281 14.98 -9.35 -4.02
N VAL A 282 15.05 -8.27 -3.24
CA VAL A 282 13.89 -7.62 -2.61
C VAL A 282 13.82 -6.18 -3.06
N VAL A 283 12.62 -5.75 -3.46
CA VAL A 283 12.31 -4.40 -3.92
C VAL A 283 11.43 -3.71 -2.90
N PHE A 284 11.81 -2.49 -2.52
CA PHE A 284 11.09 -1.66 -1.56
C PHE A 284 10.28 -0.59 -2.26
N PHE A 285 8.97 -0.59 -2.02
CA PHE A 285 8.01 0.38 -2.55
C PHE A 285 7.73 1.49 -1.54
N PRO A 286 7.40 2.72 -1.98
CA PRO A 286 7.16 3.15 -3.37
C PRO A 286 8.42 3.50 -4.16
N ASP A 287 9.60 3.60 -3.52
CA ASP A 287 10.84 4.04 -4.17
C ASP A 287 11.39 3.10 -5.25
N ARG A 288 10.91 1.84 -5.28
CA ARG A 288 11.33 0.76 -6.17
C ARG A 288 12.84 0.48 -6.17
N LYS A 289 13.50 0.75 -5.04
CA LYS A 289 14.91 0.40 -4.85
C LYS A 289 15.01 -1.08 -4.52
N SER A 290 15.87 -1.79 -5.21
CA SER A 290 16.12 -3.21 -5.01
C SER A 290 17.50 -3.46 -4.44
N SER A 291 17.65 -4.55 -3.68
CA SER A 291 18.93 -5.05 -3.21
C SER A 291 18.77 -6.52 -2.81
N LYS A 292 19.87 -7.22 -2.62
CA LYS A 292 19.87 -8.60 -2.16
C LYS A 292 19.92 -8.69 -0.65
N VAL A 293 19.21 -9.67 -0.09
CA VAL A 293 19.21 -9.96 1.34
C VAL A 293 20.56 -10.57 1.74
N ARG A 294 21.34 -9.88 2.57
CA ARG A 294 22.62 -10.36 3.08
C ARG A 294 22.46 -11.24 4.31
N SER A 295 21.56 -10.87 5.22
CA SER A 295 21.30 -11.65 6.44
C SER A 295 19.89 -11.42 6.96
N ILE A 296 19.38 -12.43 7.66
CA ILE A 296 18.08 -12.43 8.30
C ILE A 296 18.27 -12.77 9.79
N GLU A 297 17.76 -11.92 10.67
CA GLU A 297 17.73 -12.13 12.12
C GLU A 297 16.26 -12.19 12.57
N ASP A 298 15.87 -13.30 13.21
CA ASP A 298 14.51 -13.54 13.71
C ASP A 298 14.36 -13.04 15.16
N TRP A 299 13.24 -12.39 15.47
CA TRP A 299 12.99 -11.89 16.82
C TRP A 299 12.98 -13.04 17.83
N GLY A 300 13.92 -13.01 18.78
CA GLY A 300 14.04 -14.01 19.85
C GLY A 300 14.94 -15.20 19.52
N ASN A 301 15.54 -15.25 18.32
CA ASN A 301 16.57 -16.23 17.96
C ASN A 301 17.96 -15.55 17.97
N PRO A 302 18.95 -16.07 18.71
CA PRO A 302 20.29 -15.49 18.76
C PRO A 302 21.12 -15.69 17.49
N GLU A 303 20.72 -16.58 16.58
CA GLU A 303 21.45 -16.87 15.34
C GLU A 303 20.71 -16.35 14.11
N THR A 304 21.49 -15.98 13.08
CA THR A 304 20.94 -15.65 11.76
C THR A 304 20.29 -16.87 11.14
N VAL A 305 19.11 -16.69 10.55
CA VAL A 305 18.38 -17.75 9.87
C VAL A 305 18.58 -17.64 8.35
N ARG A 306 18.43 -18.77 7.65
CA ARG A 306 18.52 -18.81 6.17
C ARG A 306 17.23 -18.43 5.48
N GLU A 307 16.10 -18.78 6.08
CA GLU A 307 14.75 -18.57 5.57
C GLU A 307 13.85 -18.17 6.73
N LEU A 308 12.90 -17.27 6.48
CA LEU A 308 11.85 -16.92 7.41
C LEU A 308 10.50 -16.88 6.70
N GLY A 309 9.48 -17.47 7.32
CA GLY A 309 8.10 -17.45 6.87
C GLY A 309 7.27 -16.37 7.55
N PRO A 310 6.01 -16.17 7.12
CA PRO A 310 5.25 -15.00 7.48
C PRO A 310 4.72 -15.06 8.93
N GLY A 311 4.26 -13.91 9.44
CA GLY A 311 3.87 -13.68 10.83
C GLY A 311 5.03 -13.33 11.78
N ARG A 312 6.27 -13.35 11.30
CA ARG A 312 7.49 -13.11 12.11
C ARG A 312 7.98 -11.68 11.99
N SER A 313 8.48 -11.13 13.10
CA SER A 313 9.24 -9.88 13.10
C SER A 313 10.69 -10.17 12.75
N VAL A 314 11.24 -9.41 11.82
CA VAL A 314 12.53 -9.68 11.21
C VAL A 314 13.42 -8.43 11.21
N ALA A 315 14.71 -8.65 11.37
CA ALA A 315 15.75 -7.67 11.13
C ALA A 315 16.60 -8.12 9.94
N LEU A 316 16.64 -7.31 8.90
CA LEU A 316 17.30 -7.62 7.63
C LEU A 316 18.47 -6.69 7.40
N THR A 317 19.53 -7.23 6.81
CA THR A 317 20.58 -6.40 6.20
C THR A 317 20.71 -6.74 4.73
N LEU A 318 21.02 -5.72 3.94
CA LEU A 318 21.11 -5.81 2.48
C LEU A 318 22.57 -5.77 2.04
N GLU A 319 22.86 -6.29 0.84
CA GLU A 319 24.19 -6.23 0.23
C GLU A 319 24.57 -4.79 -0.11
N GLU A 320 23.67 -4.07 -0.80
CA GLU A 320 23.83 -2.66 -1.14
C GLU A 320 23.09 -1.75 -0.16
N GLN A 321 23.70 -0.60 0.17
CA GLN A 321 23.06 0.41 1.01
C GLN A 321 22.05 1.23 0.21
N ILE A 322 20.85 0.70 0.07
CA ILE A 322 19.71 1.45 -0.45
C ILE A 322 19.02 2.26 0.65
N PHE A 323 18.26 3.27 0.23
CA PHE A 323 17.46 4.09 1.14
C PHE A 323 16.08 3.43 1.31
N VAL A 324 15.79 3.02 2.54
CA VAL A 324 14.52 2.40 2.94
C VAL A 324 14.04 3.14 4.18
N GLU A 325 12.74 3.42 4.27
CA GLU A 325 12.14 4.13 5.39
C GLU A 325 10.95 3.36 5.97
N ARG A 326 10.50 3.77 7.16
CA ARG A 326 9.24 3.31 7.74
C ARG A 326 8.08 3.60 6.79
N GLY A 327 7.22 2.60 6.61
CA GLY A 327 6.11 2.67 5.67
C GLY A 327 6.43 2.05 4.31
N HIS A 328 7.71 1.80 4.00
CA HIS A 328 8.03 1.03 2.81
C HIS A 328 7.55 -0.42 2.94
N VAL A 329 7.21 -1.02 1.80
CA VAL A 329 6.84 -2.43 1.72
C VAL A 329 7.86 -3.13 0.82
N GLY A 330 8.55 -4.12 1.37
CA GLY A 330 9.44 -5.02 0.63
C GLY A 330 8.65 -6.15 -0.02
N SER A 331 8.98 -6.47 -1.27
CA SER A 331 8.41 -7.57 -2.04
C SER A 331 9.47 -8.17 -2.96
N HIS A 332 9.24 -9.39 -3.43
CA HIS A 332 9.96 -9.88 -4.61
C HIS A 332 9.60 -9.08 -5.86
N GLU A 333 10.45 -9.18 -6.87
CA GLU A 333 10.21 -8.62 -8.19
C GLU A 333 9.02 -9.27 -8.90
N GLN A 334 8.80 -10.56 -8.64
CA GLN A 334 7.62 -11.30 -9.07
C GLN A 334 6.47 -11.02 -8.10
N ASN A 335 5.26 -10.79 -8.61
CA ASN A 335 4.07 -10.47 -7.82
C ASN A 335 4.19 -9.24 -6.89
N PRO A 336 4.65 -8.08 -7.40
CA PRO A 336 4.72 -6.86 -6.60
C PRO A 336 3.35 -6.40 -6.07
N PRO A 337 3.32 -5.61 -4.97
CA PRO A 337 2.12 -4.93 -4.52
C PRO A 337 1.70 -3.84 -5.50
N VAL A 338 0.47 -3.34 -5.36
CA VAL A 338 0.00 -2.17 -6.11
C VAL A 338 0.55 -0.91 -5.47
N GLU A 339 1.06 0.00 -6.30
CA GLU A 339 1.47 1.35 -5.89
C GLU A 339 0.58 2.35 -6.63
N SER A 340 -0.39 2.96 -5.94
CA SER A 340 -1.32 3.90 -6.56
C SER A 340 -1.74 5.01 -5.61
N ARG A 341 -2.12 6.15 -6.18
CA ARG A 341 -2.77 7.24 -5.45
C ARG A 341 -4.27 7.07 -5.33
N GLU A 342 -4.85 6.12 -6.06
CA GLU A 342 -6.28 5.82 -6.01
C GLU A 342 -6.51 4.37 -5.63
N LEU A 343 -7.54 4.17 -4.82
CA LEU A 343 -7.99 2.85 -4.42
C LEU A 343 -9.51 2.83 -4.32
N LYS A 344 -10.07 1.68 -4.71
CA LYS A 344 -11.49 1.37 -4.52
C LYS A 344 -11.62 0.55 -3.25
N ALA A 345 -12.43 1.04 -2.33
CA ALA A 345 -12.58 0.43 -1.03
C ALA A 345 -14.03 0.36 -0.60
N ARG A 346 -14.31 -0.57 0.30
CA ARG A 346 -15.51 -0.56 1.10
C ARG A 346 -15.16 -0.06 2.49
N ILE A 347 -15.78 1.02 2.90
CA ILE A 347 -15.56 1.62 4.21
C ILE A 347 -16.78 1.46 5.10
N PHE A 348 -16.56 1.40 6.40
CA PHE A 348 -17.55 1.67 7.42
C PHE A 348 -17.17 2.98 8.10
N TRP A 349 -18.15 3.85 8.36
CA TRP A 349 -17.92 5.14 9.00
C TRP A 349 -18.53 5.17 10.40
N LEU A 350 -17.75 5.62 11.40
CA LEU A 350 -18.14 5.61 12.81
C LEU A 350 -18.19 6.99 13.46
N ASP A 351 -17.55 7.98 12.84
CA ASP A 351 -17.51 9.34 13.39
C ASP A 351 -18.92 9.93 13.44
N SER A 352 -19.16 10.74 14.47
CA SER A 352 -20.38 11.56 14.61
C SER A 352 -20.58 12.51 13.45
N GLU A 353 -19.49 13.03 12.88
CA GLU A 353 -19.54 13.89 11.72
C GLU A 353 -19.45 13.07 10.42
N PRO A 354 -20.38 13.23 9.46
CA PRO A 354 -20.34 12.51 8.19
C PRO A 354 -19.03 12.68 7.44
N LEU A 355 -18.65 11.67 6.66
CA LEU A 355 -17.53 11.75 5.73
C LEU A 355 -18.03 12.29 4.38
N ARG A 356 -17.78 13.59 4.14
CA ARG A 356 -18.17 14.27 2.90
C ARG A 356 -17.18 14.04 1.78
N LEU A 357 -17.64 14.14 0.53
CA LEU A 357 -16.77 14.23 -0.63
C LEU A 357 -15.70 15.33 -0.43
N GLN A 358 -14.49 15.04 -0.88
CA GLN A 358 -13.29 15.87 -0.77
C GLN A 358 -12.80 16.18 0.66
N ALA A 359 -13.49 15.68 1.70
CA ALA A 359 -13.06 15.88 3.08
C ALA A 359 -11.71 15.17 3.32
N PRO A 360 -10.72 15.85 3.94
CA PRO A 360 -9.44 15.24 4.25
C PRO A 360 -9.59 14.25 5.41
N VAL A 361 -8.97 13.09 5.24
CA VAL A 361 -8.83 12.05 6.25
C VAL A 361 -7.40 11.52 6.22
N GLN A 362 -6.91 11.05 7.36
CA GLN A 362 -5.64 10.34 7.42
C GLN A 362 -5.90 8.84 7.25
N LEU A 363 -5.42 8.26 6.16
CA LEU A 363 -5.47 6.83 5.91
C LEU A 363 -4.24 6.17 6.50
N ARG A 364 -4.45 5.15 7.33
CA ARG A 364 -3.39 4.30 7.88
C ARG A 364 -3.55 2.87 7.39
N LEU A 365 -2.49 2.34 6.79
CA LEU A 365 -2.44 0.98 6.23
C LEU A 365 -1.09 0.38 6.61
N ALA A 366 -1.09 -0.72 7.37
CA ALA A 366 0.12 -1.28 7.97
C ALA A 366 0.98 -0.19 8.66
N THR A 367 2.21 0.03 8.19
CA THR A 367 3.13 1.06 8.71
C THR A 367 3.02 2.40 7.97
N GLN A 368 2.22 2.47 6.90
CA GLN A 368 2.01 3.66 6.09
C GLN A 368 0.96 4.60 6.69
N SER A 369 1.17 5.90 6.51
CA SER A 369 0.24 6.95 6.92
C SER A 369 0.21 8.05 5.87
N VAL A 370 -0.93 8.23 5.20
CA VAL A 370 -1.08 9.19 4.10
C VAL A 370 -2.37 10.01 4.25
N GLU A 371 -2.27 11.30 3.96
CA GLU A 371 -3.46 12.15 3.83
C GLU A 371 -4.23 11.72 2.58
N ALA A 372 -5.54 11.53 2.70
CA ALA A 372 -6.40 11.06 1.64
C ALA A 372 -7.73 11.83 1.63
N ARG A 373 -8.45 11.75 0.51
CA ARG A 373 -9.76 12.38 0.33
C ARG A 373 -10.73 11.40 -0.31
N LEU A 374 -11.98 11.48 0.12
CA LEU A 374 -13.08 10.76 -0.52
C LEU A 374 -13.42 11.41 -1.87
N VAL A 375 -13.25 10.70 -2.98
CA VAL A 375 -13.45 11.25 -4.33
C VAL A 375 -14.87 11.00 -4.83
N SER A 376 -15.39 9.79 -4.62
CA SER A 376 -16.73 9.40 -5.01
C SER A 376 -17.30 8.35 -4.06
N ILE A 377 -18.62 8.35 -3.97
CA ILE A 377 -19.41 7.33 -3.28
C ILE A 377 -20.18 6.58 -4.35
N GLU A 378 -19.81 5.33 -4.59
CA GLU A 378 -20.43 4.50 -5.64
C GLU A 378 -21.70 3.84 -5.12
N ARG A 379 -21.68 3.36 -3.87
CA ARG A 379 -22.83 2.72 -3.21
C ARG A 379 -22.81 3.02 -1.72
N VAL A 380 -24.00 3.18 -1.14
CA VAL A 380 -24.18 3.25 0.32
C VAL A 380 -25.19 2.19 0.74
N VAL A 381 -24.79 1.36 1.67
CA VAL A 381 -25.64 0.42 2.38
C VAL A 381 -25.84 0.98 3.78
N ASP A 382 -27.09 1.30 4.10
CA ASP A 382 -27.47 1.62 5.47
C ASP A 382 -27.40 0.32 6.29
N ALA A 383 -26.45 0.24 7.23
CA ALA A 383 -26.32 -0.94 8.09
C ALA A 383 -27.57 -1.18 8.94
N ASP A 384 -28.39 -0.14 9.18
CA ASP A 384 -29.62 -0.22 9.95
C ASP A 384 -30.84 -0.66 9.14
N LYS A 385 -30.81 -0.65 7.80
CA LYS A 385 -31.97 -1.04 6.97
C LYS A 385 -31.69 -2.11 5.93
N LEU A 386 -30.42 -2.38 5.62
CA LEU A 386 -29.99 -3.27 4.53
C LEU A 386 -30.63 -2.93 3.17
N GLU A 387 -31.16 -1.71 3.02
CA GLU A 387 -31.73 -1.20 1.77
C GLU A 387 -30.62 -0.57 0.93
N GLN A 388 -30.51 -0.99 -0.33
CA GLN A 388 -29.63 -0.36 -1.31
C GLN A 388 -30.27 0.93 -1.81
N LYS A 389 -29.58 2.06 -1.63
CA LYS A 389 -29.96 3.31 -2.29
C LYS A 389 -28.93 3.65 -3.36
N ASN A 390 -29.37 3.68 -4.62
CA ASN A 390 -28.54 3.99 -5.79
C ASN A 390 -28.50 5.49 -6.13
N ASP A 391 -28.89 6.36 -5.19
CA ASP A 391 -28.87 7.80 -5.41
C ASP A 391 -27.45 8.35 -5.26
N ALA A 392 -27.09 9.38 -6.03
CA ALA A 392 -25.84 10.09 -5.88
C ALA A 392 -25.77 10.74 -4.49
N ARG A 393 -24.93 10.18 -3.61
CA ARG A 393 -24.69 10.68 -2.24
C ARG A 393 -23.44 11.56 -2.22
N GLU A 394 -23.48 12.61 -1.41
CA GLU A 394 -22.34 13.51 -1.19
C GLU A 394 -21.61 13.23 0.13
N GLU A 395 -22.16 12.38 1.00
CA GLU A 395 -21.57 12.03 2.28
C GLU A 395 -21.91 10.60 2.72
N VAL A 396 -21.01 10.02 3.53
CA VAL A 396 -21.22 8.77 4.24
C VAL A 396 -21.53 9.10 5.70
N GLY A 397 -22.74 8.76 6.11
CA GLY A 397 -23.25 8.98 7.46
C GLY A 397 -22.63 8.02 8.49
N ARG A 398 -22.88 8.32 9.75
CA ARG A 398 -22.47 7.45 10.85
C ARG A 398 -23.17 6.09 10.75
N PHE A 399 -22.41 5.02 10.93
CA PHE A 399 -22.84 3.62 10.81
C PHE A 399 -23.24 3.19 9.40
N GLU A 400 -23.01 4.03 8.39
CA GLU A 400 -23.18 3.62 7.00
C GLU A 400 -21.94 2.88 6.52
N VAL A 401 -22.18 1.97 5.58
CA VAL A 401 -21.16 1.23 4.86
C VAL A 401 -21.22 1.71 3.42
N ALA A 402 -20.08 2.11 2.86
CA ALA A 402 -20.04 2.68 1.51
C ALA A 402 -18.93 2.05 0.67
N GLU A 403 -19.25 1.76 -0.60
CA GLU A 403 -18.24 1.54 -1.62
C GLU A 403 -17.81 2.90 -2.17
N VAL A 404 -16.52 3.18 -2.08
CA VAL A 404 -15.97 4.51 -2.29
C VAL A 404 -14.67 4.45 -3.09
N ARG A 405 -14.36 5.55 -3.76
CA ARG A 405 -12.99 5.82 -4.24
C ARG A 405 -12.30 6.82 -3.34
N ILE A 406 -11.11 6.47 -2.90
CA ILE A 406 -10.26 7.31 -2.06
C ILE A 406 -9.02 7.68 -2.86
N ARG A 407 -8.67 8.97 -2.84
CA ARG A 407 -7.42 9.48 -3.44
C ARG A 407 -6.47 9.93 -2.36
N CYS A 408 -5.28 9.34 -2.35
CA CYS A 408 -4.17 9.63 -1.45
C CYS A 408 -3.29 10.76 -2.02
N ARG A 409 -2.74 11.59 -1.14
CA ARG A 409 -1.83 12.69 -1.49
C ARG A 409 -0.48 12.21 -2.02
N ARG A 410 -0.02 11.04 -1.55
CA ARG A 410 1.18 10.33 -2.02
C ARG A 410 0.77 8.90 -2.43
N PRO A 411 1.56 8.21 -3.26
CA PRO A 411 1.29 6.81 -3.58
C PRO A 411 1.18 5.97 -2.30
N LEU A 412 0.17 5.11 -2.26
CA LEU A 412 -0.03 4.11 -1.22
C LEU A 412 0.31 2.75 -1.80
N VAL A 413 1.04 1.94 -1.04
CA VAL A 413 1.38 0.57 -1.42
C VAL A 413 0.38 -0.38 -0.77
N TYR A 414 -0.36 -1.15 -1.56
CA TYR A 414 -1.44 -1.99 -1.05
C TYR A 414 -1.65 -3.27 -1.85
N ASP A 415 -2.41 -4.18 -1.26
CA ASP A 415 -3.00 -5.34 -1.93
C ASP A 415 -4.53 -5.25 -1.78
N ALA A 416 -5.28 -5.88 -2.69
CA ALA A 416 -6.67 -6.22 -2.44
C ALA A 416 -6.75 -7.15 -1.22
N HIS A 417 -7.83 -6.98 -0.45
CA HIS A 417 -8.02 -7.68 0.82
C HIS A 417 -8.04 -9.21 0.66
N ASP A 418 -8.49 -9.73 -0.49
CA ASP A 418 -8.54 -11.15 -0.81
C ASP A 418 -7.18 -11.76 -1.20
N LYS A 419 -6.18 -10.95 -1.58
CA LYS A 419 -4.83 -11.42 -1.90
C LYS A 419 -3.91 -11.38 -0.69
N VAL A 420 -3.78 -10.21 -0.05
CA VAL A 420 -2.99 -10.06 1.19
C VAL A 420 -3.79 -9.23 2.18
N GLU A 421 -4.42 -9.93 3.12
CA GLU A 421 -5.34 -9.36 4.11
C GLU A 421 -4.75 -8.15 4.86
N SER A 422 -3.49 -8.25 5.29
CA SER A 422 -2.80 -7.22 6.08
C SER A 422 -2.51 -5.93 5.32
N LEU A 423 -2.37 -5.98 3.99
CA LEU A 423 -2.17 -4.83 3.11
C LEU A 423 -3.46 -4.38 2.40
N GLY A 424 -4.57 -5.07 2.64
CA GLY A 424 -5.90 -4.69 2.15
C GLY A 424 -6.80 -4.07 3.21
N ARG A 425 -6.40 -4.02 4.48
CA ARG A 425 -7.13 -3.36 5.57
C ARG A 425 -6.53 -2.02 5.95
N PHE A 426 -7.38 -1.02 6.11
CA PHE A 426 -6.94 0.31 6.53
C PHE A 426 -7.90 0.96 7.53
N ALA A 427 -7.36 1.92 8.28
CA ALA A 427 -8.10 2.79 9.18
C ALA A 427 -8.15 4.22 8.62
N LEU A 428 -9.28 4.89 8.80
CA LEU A 428 -9.46 6.30 8.49
C LEU A 428 -9.52 7.11 9.78
N GLN A 429 -8.69 8.13 9.89
CA GLN A 429 -8.63 9.02 11.04
C GLN A 429 -8.97 10.45 10.65
N ARG A 430 -9.64 11.17 11.56
CA ARG A 430 -9.89 12.60 11.46
C ARG A 430 -9.17 13.28 12.64
N GLY A 431 -8.06 13.95 12.35
CA GLY A 431 -7.13 14.41 13.39
C GLY A 431 -6.52 13.22 14.16
N SER A 432 -6.69 13.21 15.49
CA SER A 432 -6.23 12.11 16.36
C SER A 432 -7.27 11.01 16.59
N ARG A 433 -8.50 11.16 16.08
CA ARG A 433 -9.61 10.23 16.32
C ARG A 433 -9.78 9.26 15.17
N LEU A 434 -10.12 8.00 15.49
CA LEU A 434 -10.53 7.00 14.50
C LEU A 434 -11.94 7.37 13.98
N GLY A 435 -12.04 7.69 12.70
CA GLY A 435 -13.30 8.05 12.05
C GLY A 435 -13.99 6.86 11.38
N GLY A 436 -13.23 5.85 10.96
CA GLY A 436 -13.75 4.63 10.33
C GLY A 436 -12.62 3.69 9.89
N GLY A 437 -12.96 2.72 9.06
CA GLY A 437 -12.01 1.79 8.47
C GLY A 437 -12.59 1.10 7.26
N GLY A 438 -11.81 0.29 6.59
CA GLY A 438 -12.27 -0.38 5.40
C GLY A 438 -11.33 -1.43 4.85
N ILE A 439 -11.84 -2.10 3.82
CA ILE A 439 -11.12 -3.08 3.02
C ILE A 439 -10.97 -2.58 1.58
N ILE A 440 -9.84 -2.86 0.98
CA ILE A 440 -9.57 -2.58 -0.43
C ILE A 440 -10.17 -3.71 -1.26
N LEU A 441 -11.05 -3.37 -2.19
CA LEU A 441 -11.86 -4.33 -2.95
C LEU A 441 -11.17 -4.83 -4.21
N GLU A 442 -10.48 -3.94 -4.91
CA GLU A 442 -9.88 -4.17 -6.21
C GLU A 442 -8.45 -3.63 -6.19
N ALA A 443 -7.55 -4.36 -6.85
CA ALA A 443 -6.16 -3.97 -7.02
C ALA A 443 -5.68 -4.45 -8.39
N GLU A 444 -5.17 -3.53 -9.20
CA GLU A 444 -4.58 -3.85 -10.51
C GLU A 444 -3.10 -4.19 -10.32
N TYR A 445 -2.81 -5.47 -10.17
CA TYR A 445 -1.47 -5.96 -9.88
C TYR A 445 -0.54 -5.90 -11.10
N PRO A 446 0.69 -5.39 -10.95
CA PRO A 446 1.73 -5.62 -11.94
C PRO A 446 2.14 -7.10 -11.92
N ALA A 447 2.30 -7.74 -13.09
CA ALA A 447 2.72 -9.13 -13.17
C ALA A 447 4.17 -9.35 -12.66
N SER A 448 5.07 -8.39 -12.89
CA SER A 448 6.43 -8.34 -12.31
C SER A 448 7.02 -6.93 -12.39
N LEU A 449 8.13 -6.69 -11.67
CA LEU A 449 8.93 -5.46 -11.72
C LEU A 449 9.95 -5.42 -12.89
N ALA A 450 9.93 -6.42 -13.77
CA ALA A 450 10.87 -6.47 -14.88
C ALA A 450 10.57 -5.40 -15.95
N LYS A 451 11.44 -4.37 -15.95
CA LYS A 451 11.63 -3.30 -16.94
C LYS A 451 10.46 -2.34 -17.20
N ALA A 452 10.85 -1.12 -17.59
CA ALA A 452 9.95 -0.06 -18.01
C ALA A 452 8.87 -0.57 -18.96
N VAL A 453 7.65 -0.09 -18.73
CA VAL A 453 6.43 -0.35 -19.51
C VAL A 453 6.75 -0.57 -21.01
N THR A 454 6.80 -1.84 -21.39
CA THR A 454 6.34 -2.31 -22.70
C THR A 454 5.19 -3.23 -22.36
N GLY A 455 4.03 -2.62 -22.05
CA GLY A 455 2.85 -3.35 -21.59
C GLY A 455 2.52 -4.51 -22.52
N GLU A 456 2.02 -5.62 -21.95
CA GLU A 456 1.60 -6.81 -22.71
C GLU A 456 0.37 -6.56 -23.61
N HIS A 457 -0.19 -5.34 -23.58
CA HIS A 457 -1.16 -4.83 -24.54
C HIS A 457 -0.76 -3.47 -25.16
N LEU A 458 0.52 -3.10 -25.11
CA LEU A 458 1.04 -1.97 -25.88
C LEU A 458 1.56 -2.50 -27.22
N THR A 459 0.65 -2.62 -28.18
CA THR A 459 1.05 -2.72 -29.57
C THR A 459 1.31 -1.30 -30.06
N TRP A 460 2.55 -1.00 -30.43
CA TRP A 460 2.82 0.17 -31.24
C TRP A 460 2.04 0.00 -32.54
N THR A 461 1.04 0.85 -32.78
CA THR A 461 0.30 0.80 -34.04
C THR A 461 1.23 1.36 -35.12
N GLU A 462 1.91 0.47 -35.83
CA GLU A 462 2.68 0.86 -37.00
C GLU A 462 1.72 1.34 -38.10
N GLY A 463 1.78 2.64 -38.40
CA GLY A 463 1.17 3.16 -39.61
C GLY A 463 1.88 2.59 -40.84
N ARG A 464 1.19 2.56 -41.99
CA ARG A 464 1.77 2.08 -43.27
C ARG A 464 2.90 2.96 -43.83
N ILE A 465 3.21 4.08 -43.18
CA ILE A 465 4.20 5.06 -43.63
C ILE A 465 5.45 4.88 -42.79
N SER A 466 6.54 4.42 -43.42
CA SER A 466 7.84 4.23 -42.77
C SER A 466 8.59 5.56 -42.60
N GLN A 467 9.67 5.56 -41.81
CA GLN A 467 10.52 6.74 -41.65
C GLN A 467 11.17 7.14 -42.99
N GLU A 468 11.54 6.17 -43.83
CA GLU A 468 12.11 6.39 -45.17
C GLU A 468 11.08 7.02 -46.12
N ALA A 469 9.81 6.59 -46.05
CA ALA A 469 8.73 7.19 -46.81
C ALA A 469 8.48 8.64 -46.38
N ARG A 470 8.55 8.93 -45.08
CA ARG A 470 8.48 10.31 -44.57
C ARG A 470 9.68 11.13 -45.05
N ALA A 471 10.88 10.56 -45.00
CA ALA A 471 12.10 11.25 -45.42
C ALA A 471 12.07 11.59 -46.92
N SER A 472 11.58 10.66 -47.73
CA SER A 472 11.35 10.86 -49.18
C SER A 472 10.30 11.95 -49.43
N HIS A 473 9.21 11.97 -48.65
CA HIS A 473 8.15 12.98 -48.76
C HIS A 473 8.63 14.39 -48.39
N PHE A 474 9.37 14.52 -47.29
CA PHE A 474 9.90 15.82 -46.84
C PHE A 474 11.17 16.25 -47.57
N GLY A 475 11.83 15.34 -48.29
CA GLY A 475 13.10 15.61 -48.96
C GLY A 475 14.30 15.68 -48.00
N HIS A 476 14.15 15.25 -46.75
CA HIS A 476 15.18 15.19 -45.72
C HIS A 476 14.81 14.18 -44.62
N GLU A 477 15.81 13.66 -43.92
CA GLU A 477 15.57 12.81 -42.73
C GLU A 477 15.15 13.66 -41.51
N GLY A 478 14.37 13.06 -40.62
CA GLY A 478 14.07 13.63 -39.32
C GLY A 478 15.25 13.45 -38.36
N ALA A 479 15.48 14.42 -37.48
CA ALA A 479 16.60 14.37 -36.55
C ALA A 479 16.43 15.27 -35.32
N VAL A 480 17.20 15.01 -34.27
CA VAL A 480 17.21 15.79 -33.04
C VAL A 480 18.53 16.53 -32.88
N VAL A 481 18.47 17.85 -32.83
CA VAL A 481 19.58 18.75 -32.56
C VAL A 481 19.48 19.26 -31.13
N TRP A 482 20.30 18.71 -30.24
CA TRP A 482 20.23 18.96 -28.80
C TRP A 482 21.25 20.02 -28.37
N LEU A 483 20.79 21.25 -28.17
CA LEU A 483 21.64 22.36 -27.71
C LEU A 483 21.78 22.30 -26.18
N THR A 484 23.00 22.07 -25.68
CA THR A 484 23.30 22.06 -24.25
C THR A 484 24.28 23.17 -23.87
N GLY A 485 24.13 23.74 -22.67
CA GLY A 485 24.93 24.86 -22.18
C GLY A 485 24.27 25.56 -21.00
N LEU A 486 25.01 26.44 -20.32
CA LEU A 486 24.49 27.25 -19.22
C LEU A 486 23.35 28.19 -19.65
N SER A 487 22.52 28.64 -18.71
CA SER A 487 21.53 29.69 -19.01
C SER A 487 22.25 30.93 -19.57
N GLY A 488 21.68 31.62 -20.55
CA GLY A 488 22.36 32.78 -21.18
C GLY A 488 23.55 32.45 -22.11
N SER A 489 23.88 31.17 -22.35
CA SER A 489 24.96 30.78 -23.28
C SER A 489 24.67 31.07 -24.76
N GLY A 490 23.39 31.28 -25.11
CA GLY A 490 22.94 31.57 -26.48
C GLY A 490 22.07 30.49 -27.14
N LYS A 491 21.69 29.43 -26.42
CA LYS A 491 20.88 28.31 -26.96
C LYS A 491 19.63 28.75 -27.72
N SER A 492 18.72 29.47 -27.08
CA SER A 492 17.45 29.89 -27.72
C SER A 492 17.69 30.84 -28.89
N THR A 493 18.71 31.71 -28.82
CA THR A 493 19.11 32.57 -29.95
C THR A 493 19.54 31.76 -31.17
N LEU A 494 20.40 30.76 -30.96
CA LEU A 494 20.87 29.88 -32.04
C LEU A 494 19.75 28.96 -32.55
N ALA A 495 18.86 28.49 -31.67
CA ALA A 495 17.73 27.65 -32.05
C ALA A 495 16.77 28.37 -33.01
N VAL A 496 16.35 29.59 -32.65
CA VAL A 496 15.46 30.43 -33.48
C VAL A 496 16.09 30.79 -34.82
N ALA A 497 17.39 31.11 -34.82
CA ALA A 497 18.12 31.43 -36.04
C ALA A 497 18.29 30.20 -36.95
N LEU A 498 18.59 29.02 -36.38
CA LEU A 498 18.68 27.76 -37.12
C LEU A 498 17.33 27.38 -37.74
N GLU A 499 16.25 27.39 -36.95
CA GLU A 499 14.89 27.07 -37.42
C GLU A 499 14.51 27.94 -38.61
N SER A 500 14.77 29.24 -38.53
CA SER A 500 14.52 30.17 -39.63
C SER A 500 15.28 29.80 -40.92
N LEU A 501 16.51 29.30 -40.80
CA LEU A 501 17.34 28.91 -41.95
C LEU A 501 16.98 27.54 -42.53
N LEU A 502 16.50 26.62 -41.70
CA LEU A 502 15.97 25.32 -42.11
C LEU A 502 14.62 25.51 -42.83
N PHE A 503 13.72 26.30 -42.25
CA PHE A 503 12.42 26.62 -42.84
C PHE A 503 12.56 27.25 -44.24
N ARG A 504 13.48 28.21 -44.42
CA ARG A 504 13.77 28.81 -45.74
C ARG A 504 14.32 27.81 -46.77
N ARG A 505 14.81 26.65 -46.34
CA ARG A 505 15.30 25.57 -47.20
C ARG A 505 14.25 24.49 -47.45
N GLY A 506 13.02 24.68 -46.98
CA GLY A 506 11.96 23.68 -47.06
C GLY A 506 12.15 22.50 -46.09
N ILE A 507 13.06 22.62 -45.12
CA ILE A 507 13.25 21.60 -44.08
C ILE A 507 12.22 21.85 -42.99
N ALA A 508 11.39 20.85 -42.74
CA ALA A 508 10.39 20.90 -41.68
C ALA A 508 11.08 20.82 -40.32
N SER A 509 10.97 21.87 -39.51
CA SER A 509 11.64 21.96 -38.21
C SER A 509 10.74 22.52 -37.12
N MET A 510 11.07 22.23 -35.86
CA MET A 510 10.37 22.73 -34.69
C MET A 510 11.33 22.92 -33.50
N ILE A 511 11.16 24.01 -32.76
CA ILE A 511 11.88 24.25 -31.50
C ILE A 511 11.15 23.64 -30.31
N LEU A 512 11.89 22.88 -29.50
CA LEU A 512 11.49 22.46 -28.15
C LEU A 512 12.31 23.23 -27.11
N ASP A 513 11.70 24.29 -26.55
CA ASP A 513 12.32 25.09 -25.51
C ASP A 513 11.88 24.65 -24.10
N GLY A 514 12.82 24.65 -23.17
CA GLY A 514 12.60 24.15 -21.81
C GLY A 514 11.55 24.93 -21.02
N ASP A 515 11.33 26.21 -21.32
CA ASP A 515 10.27 26.99 -20.67
C ASP A 515 8.92 26.78 -21.37
N ASN A 516 8.92 26.65 -22.70
CA ASN A 516 7.70 26.37 -23.47
C ASN A 516 7.03 25.08 -23.02
N LEU A 517 7.83 24.02 -22.78
CA LEU A 517 7.32 22.75 -22.28
C LEU A 517 6.65 22.86 -20.91
N ARG A 518 7.09 23.80 -20.06
CA ARG A 518 6.54 24.03 -18.72
C ARG A 518 5.19 24.74 -18.70
N HIS A 519 4.71 25.23 -19.85
CA HIS A 519 3.33 25.69 -19.99
C HIS A 519 2.32 24.54 -20.16
N GLY A 520 2.79 23.32 -20.44
CA GLY A 520 1.92 22.17 -20.70
C GLY A 520 2.57 20.84 -20.27
N LEU A 521 3.30 20.20 -21.18
CA LEU A 521 3.89 18.85 -21.02
C LEU A 521 4.64 18.66 -19.68
N CYS A 522 5.25 19.72 -19.17
CA CYS A 522 6.07 19.74 -17.95
C CYS A 522 5.56 20.75 -16.92
N ALA A 523 4.26 21.10 -16.94
CA ALA A 523 3.68 22.09 -16.03
C ALA A 523 3.62 21.63 -14.56
N ASP A 524 3.71 20.32 -14.33
CA ASP A 524 3.79 19.68 -13.02
C ASP A 524 5.20 19.69 -12.41
N LEU A 525 6.24 20.07 -13.18
CA LEU A 525 7.63 19.94 -12.77
C LEU A 525 8.21 21.25 -12.21
N GLY A 526 8.88 21.15 -11.06
CA GLY A 526 9.69 22.23 -10.49
C GLY A 526 11.07 22.38 -11.16
N PHE A 527 12.01 23.01 -10.44
CA PHE A 527 13.38 23.24 -10.90
C PHE A 527 14.44 22.47 -10.09
N SER A 528 14.02 21.45 -9.32
CA SER A 528 14.94 20.54 -8.63
C SER A 528 15.76 19.71 -9.63
N LEU A 529 16.81 19.02 -9.18
CA LEU A 529 17.60 18.13 -10.04
C LEU A 529 16.73 16.97 -10.59
N GLU A 530 15.86 16.41 -9.76
CA GLU A 530 14.93 15.34 -10.16
C GLU A 530 13.90 15.83 -11.18
N ASP A 531 13.27 17.00 -10.93
CA ASP A 531 12.32 17.60 -11.88
C ASP A 531 12.98 17.95 -13.21
N ARG A 532 14.26 18.36 -13.18
CA ARG A 532 15.04 18.63 -14.40
C ARG A 532 15.35 17.35 -15.16
N ALA A 533 15.70 16.27 -14.47
CA ALA A 533 15.93 14.98 -15.10
C ALA A 533 14.65 14.48 -15.79
N GLU A 534 13.50 14.58 -15.13
CA GLU A 534 12.21 14.21 -15.71
C GLU A 534 11.81 15.14 -16.87
N ASN A 535 12.08 16.44 -16.77
CA ASN A 535 11.86 17.39 -17.87
C ASN A 535 12.69 17.02 -19.11
N ILE A 536 13.95 16.64 -18.93
CA ILE A 536 14.82 16.19 -20.04
C ILE A 536 14.31 14.87 -20.62
N ARG A 537 13.88 13.92 -19.77
CA ARG A 537 13.31 12.65 -20.23
C ARG A 537 12.06 12.87 -21.09
N ARG A 538 11.09 13.68 -20.63
CA ARG A 538 9.87 14.01 -21.39
C ARG A 538 10.18 14.74 -22.69
N ALA A 539 11.05 15.75 -22.64
CA ALA A 539 11.48 16.49 -23.82
C ALA A 539 12.18 15.59 -24.84
N GLY A 540 13.00 14.65 -24.36
CA GLY A 540 13.69 13.66 -25.20
C GLY A 540 12.72 12.73 -25.92
N GLU A 541 11.73 12.19 -25.22
CA GLU A 541 10.71 11.33 -25.84
C GLU A 541 9.87 12.06 -26.89
N VAL A 542 9.45 13.30 -26.62
CA VAL A 542 8.72 14.10 -27.60
C VAL A 542 9.60 14.47 -28.79
N ALA A 543 10.86 14.85 -28.56
CA ALA A 543 11.80 15.14 -29.64
C ALA A 543 12.00 13.92 -30.56
N LYS A 544 12.15 12.73 -29.97
CA LYS A 544 12.26 11.47 -30.69
C LYS A 544 11.03 11.22 -31.57
N LEU A 545 9.82 11.27 -31.00
CA LEU A 545 8.57 11.02 -31.74
C LEU A 545 8.34 12.00 -32.90
N MET A 546 8.68 13.27 -32.70
CA MET A 546 8.58 14.30 -33.74
C MET A 546 9.60 14.07 -34.85
N ALA A 547 10.82 13.63 -34.52
CA ALA A 547 11.83 13.28 -35.50
C ALA A 547 11.50 11.99 -36.27
N GLU A 548 10.95 10.96 -35.62
CA GLU A 548 10.40 9.76 -36.29
C GLU A 548 9.27 10.11 -37.28
N SER A 549 8.59 11.24 -37.04
CA SER A 549 7.57 11.81 -37.92
C SER A 549 8.14 12.66 -39.06
N GLY A 550 9.47 12.76 -39.19
CA GLY A 550 10.17 13.45 -40.28
C GLY A 550 10.62 14.88 -39.97
N LEU A 551 10.46 15.38 -38.74
CA LEU A 551 10.86 16.74 -38.38
C LEU A 551 12.32 16.84 -37.94
N VAL A 552 12.96 17.97 -38.19
CA VAL A 552 14.22 18.37 -37.56
C VAL A 552 13.90 19.13 -36.27
N VAL A 553 14.04 18.47 -35.14
CA VAL A 553 13.71 19.00 -33.82
C VAL A 553 14.92 19.71 -33.21
N ILE A 554 14.76 20.97 -32.84
CA ILE A 554 15.82 21.78 -32.22
C ILE A 554 15.49 21.97 -30.74
N SER A 555 16.22 21.27 -29.89
CA SER A 555 16.01 21.27 -28.44
C SER A 555 16.92 22.31 -27.76
N SER A 556 16.34 23.29 -27.06
CA SER A 556 17.05 24.37 -26.35
C SER A 556 16.91 24.29 -24.83
N LEU A 557 17.06 23.10 -24.25
CA LEU A 557 16.91 22.87 -22.82
C LEU A 557 18.20 23.16 -22.01
N ILE A 558 18.04 23.42 -20.72
CA ILE A 558 19.14 23.33 -19.75
C ILE A 558 19.25 21.86 -19.33
N SER A 559 20.21 21.14 -19.91
CA SER A 559 20.49 19.74 -19.62
C SER A 559 21.82 19.58 -18.88
N PRO A 560 21.85 19.73 -17.53
CA PRO A 560 23.10 19.89 -16.78
C PRO A 560 23.95 18.63 -16.70
N LEU A 561 23.34 17.46 -16.67
CA LEU A 561 24.02 16.21 -16.36
C LEU A 561 24.23 15.36 -17.63
N GLN A 562 25.36 14.65 -17.69
CA GLN A 562 25.76 13.85 -18.86
C GLN A 562 24.87 12.62 -19.02
N LYS A 563 24.44 12.02 -17.91
CA LYS A 563 23.59 10.83 -17.88
C LYS A 563 22.29 11.04 -18.67
N GLU A 564 21.58 12.13 -18.45
CA GLU A 564 20.30 12.43 -19.07
C GLU A 564 20.46 12.73 -20.56
N ARG A 565 21.51 13.47 -20.96
CA ARG A 565 21.82 13.70 -22.38
C ARG A 565 22.16 12.40 -23.10
N GLY A 566 22.94 11.52 -22.45
CA GLY A 566 23.26 10.18 -22.96
C GLY A 566 22.04 9.27 -23.11
N ALA A 567 21.07 9.37 -22.20
CA ALA A 567 19.81 8.63 -22.28
C ALA A 567 18.98 9.06 -23.49
N VAL A 568 18.86 10.38 -23.74
CA VAL A 568 18.14 10.93 -24.91
C VAL A 568 18.81 10.47 -26.21
N ARG A 569 20.15 10.56 -26.29
CA ARG A 569 20.92 10.05 -27.45
C ARG A 569 20.63 8.57 -27.70
N SER A 570 20.70 7.76 -26.65
CA SER A 570 20.46 6.31 -26.75
C SER A 570 19.03 6.00 -27.24
N ALA A 571 18.03 6.75 -26.76
CA ALA A 571 16.65 6.60 -27.17
C ALA A 571 16.44 6.97 -28.66
N CYS A 572 17.05 8.04 -29.14
CA CYS A 572 16.98 8.44 -30.55
C CYS A 572 17.66 7.41 -31.45
N ASN A 573 18.88 7.00 -31.11
CA ASN A 573 19.63 6.00 -31.87
C ASN A 573 18.88 4.66 -31.96
N SER A 574 18.22 4.24 -30.87
CA SER A 574 17.44 3.00 -30.85
C SER A 574 16.19 3.08 -31.74
N ALA A 575 15.69 4.28 -32.04
CA ALA A 575 14.56 4.53 -32.91
C ALA A 575 14.96 4.86 -34.37
N GLY A 576 16.25 4.73 -34.72
CA GLY A 576 16.76 5.07 -36.06
C GLY A 576 16.85 6.57 -36.34
N VAL A 577 16.68 7.42 -35.32
CA VAL A 577 16.70 8.89 -35.46
C VAL A 577 18.10 9.44 -35.24
N GLY A 578 18.57 10.29 -36.16
CA GLY A 578 19.82 11.02 -36.00
C GLY A 578 19.79 11.98 -34.80
N PHE A 579 20.83 11.95 -33.96
CA PHE A 579 20.95 12.81 -32.78
C PHE A 579 22.31 13.51 -32.74
N ALA A 580 22.29 14.85 -32.58
CA ALA A 580 23.48 15.67 -32.42
C ALA A 580 23.48 16.45 -31.09
N GLU A 581 24.45 16.21 -30.22
CA GLU A 581 24.72 17.02 -29.02
C GLU A 581 25.61 18.21 -29.37
N VAL A 582 25.02 19.40 -29.33
CA VAL A 582 25.72 20.64 -29.63
C VAL A 582 26.01 21.38 -28.34
N TYR A 583 27.28 21.49 -27.99
CA TYR A 583 27.71 22.21 -26.79
C TYR A 583 27.90 23.69 -27.10
N ILE A 584 27.08 24.53 -26.47
CA ILE A 584 27.17 25.99 -26.53
C ILE A 584 28.12 26.45 -25.43
N ASP A 585 29.40 26.59 -25.78
CA ASP A 585 30.49 26.85 -24.85
C ASP A 585 30.57 28.35 -24.51
N ALA A 586 30.03 28.71 -23.36
CA ALA A 586 30.18 30.01 -22.75
C ALA A 586 30.51 29.83 -21.26
N SER A 587 31.47 30.62 -20.75
CA SER A 587 31.81 30.59 -19.33
C SER A 587 30.64 31.11 -18.48
N LEU A 588 30.62 30.74 -17.20
CA LEU A 588 29.63 31.25 -16.24
C LEU A 588 29.66 32.78 -16.19
N GLU A 589 30.85 33.38 -16.17
CA GLU A 589 31.06 34.83 -16.14
C GLU A 589 30.44 35.53 -17.36
N GLU A 590 30.62 34.98 -18.56
CA GLU A 590 30.01 35.55 -19.76
C GLU A 590 28.49 35.37 -19.79
N CYS A 591 27.98 34.24 -19.28
CA CYS A 591 26.55 34.02 -19.12
C CYS A 591 25.93 35.01 -18.12
N GLU A 592 26.61 35.25 -16.99
CA GLU A 592 26.24 36.25 -15.97
C GLU A 592 26.27 37.68 -16.51
N LYS A 593 27.26 38.01 -17.36
CA LYS A 593 27.35 39.32 -17.99
C LYS A 593 26.18 39.57 -18.98
N ARG A 594 25.76 38.53 -19.71
CA ARG A 594 24.64 38.60 -20.66
C ARG A 594 23.28 38.68 -19.95
N ASP A 595 23.08 37.84 -18.92
CA ASP A 595 21.87 37.66 -18.09
C ASP A 595 20.57 38.33 -18.61
N PRO A 596 20.07 37.91 -19.79
CA PRO A 596 19.01 38.63 -20.50
C PRO A 596 17.68 38.63 -19.74
N ARG A 597 17.51 37.70 -18.80
CA ARG A 597 16.29 37.52 -18.00
C ARG A 597 16.49 37.89 -16.53
N GLY A 598 17.66 38.40 -16.15
CA GLY A 598 17.97 38.78 -14.77
C GLY A 598 18.03 37.60 -13.79
N LEU A 599 18.18 36.37 -14.28
CA LEU A 599 18.12 35.15 -13.46
C LEU A 599 19.39 34.95 -12.64
N TYR A 600 20.55 35.28 -13.20
CA TYR A 600 21.82 35.21 -12.46
C TYR A 600 21.85 36.22 -11.33
N LYS A 601 21.38 37.45 -11.56
CA LYS A 601 21.26 38.48 -10.50
C LYS A 601 20.37 38.02 -9.35
N LYS A 602 19.24 37.36 -9.65
CA LYS A 602 18.32 36.81 -8.63
C LYS A 602 18.93 35.62 -7.89
N ALA A 603 19.60 34.72 -8.59
CA ALA A 603 20.29 33.57 -7.99
C ALA A 603 21.41 34.01 -7.04
N ARG A 604 22.24 35.01 -7.44
CA ARG A 604 23.30 35.57 -6.57
C ARG A 604 22.76 36.27 -5.32
N LYS A 605 21.53 36.80 -5.37
CA LYS A 605 20.82 37.36 -4.21
C LYS A 605 20.14 36.29 -3.33
N GLY A 606 20.19 35.02 -3.73
CA GLY A 606 19.53 33.92 -3.01
C GLY A 606 18.02 33.82 -3.24
N GLU A 607 17.46 34.59 -4.17
CA GLU A 607 16.03 34.56 -4.52
C GLU A 607 15.66 33.31 -5.34
N ILE A 608 16.64 32.74 -6.07
CA ILE A 608 16.49 31.49 -6.81
C ILE A 608 17.52 30.50 -6.27
N ARG A 609 17.04 29.33 -5.82
CA ARG A 609 17.88 28.22 -5.33
C ARG A 609 17.97 27.11 -6.37
N GLY A 610 19.05 26.34 -6.35
CA GLY A 610 19.33 25.24 -7.27
C GLY A 610 19.61 25.71 -8.71
N PHE A 611 20.13 26.91 -8.92
CA PHE A 611 20.43 27.46 -10.23
C PHE A 611 21.68 26.82 -10.85
N THR A 612 21.54 26.28 -12.06
CA THR A 612 22.61 25.58 -12.78
C THR A 612 23.82 26.47 -13.00
N GLY A 613 24.98 26.04 -12.53
CA GLY A 613 26.26 26.76 -12.61
C GLY A 613 26.56 27.66 -11.41
N ILE A 614 25.61 27.89 -10.48
CA ILE A 614 25.86 28.59 -9.20
C ILE A 614 25.82 27.61 -8.04
N ASP A 615 24.63 27.09 -7.71
CA ASP A 615 24.36 26.21 -6.57
C ASP A 615 23.78 24.86 -7.00
N SER A 616 23.78 24.58 -8.31
CA SER A 616 23.49 23.28 -8.92
C SER A 616 24.54 22.96 -10.00
N PRO A 617 25.00 21.70 -10.13
CA PRO A 617 26.11 21.35 -11.02
C PRO A 617 25.75 21.46 -12.51
N TYR A 618 26.77 21.62 -13.35
CA TYR A 618 26.72 21.48 -14.81
C TYR A 618 27.93 20.67 -15.28
N GLU A 619 27.69 19.50 -15.85
CA GLU A 619 28.68 18.60 -16.42
C GLU A 619 28.84 18.92 -17.92
N LYS A 620 30.00 19.48 -18.27
CA LYS A 620 30.34 19.77 -19.67
C LYS A 620 30.36 18.48 -20.49
N PRO A 621 29.79 18.46 -21.71
CA PRO A 621 29.88 17.28 -22.59
C PRO A 621 31.34 16.93 -22.88
N GLU A 622 31.70 15.65 -22.71
CA GLU A 622 33.07 15.17 -22.98
C GLU A 622 33.34 15.00 -24.48
N LYS A 623 32.32 14.57 -25.24
CA LYS A 623 32.41 14.31 -26.70
C LYS A 623 31.16 14.85 -27.42
N PRO A 624 30.94 16.18 -27.43
CA PRO A 624 29.85 16.77 -28.20
C PRO A 624 30.11 16.62 -29.70
N ASP A 625 29.05 16.49 -30.50
CA ASP A 625 29.12 16.38 -31.96
C ASP A 625 29.52 17.72 -32.61
N LEU A 626 29.23 18.84 -31.93
CA LEU A 626 29.63 20.18 -32.32
C LEU A 626 29.84 21.07 -31.09
N ILE A 627 30.91 21.87 -31.10
CA ILE A 627 31.18 22.89 -30.08
C ILE A 627 31.06 24.27 -30.71
N LEU A 628 30.27 25.16 -30.08
CA LEU A 628 30.06 26.53 -30.50
C LEU A 628 30.54 27.51 -29.42
N PRO A 629 31.73 28.13 -29.56
CA PRO A 629 32.27 29.05 -28.57
C PRO A 629 31.67 30.46 -28.74
N THR A 630 30.43 30.65 -28.28
CA THR A 630 29.65 31.88 -28.51
C THR A 630 30.24 33.18 -27.91
N PRO A 631 31.20 33.18 -26.97
CA PRO A 631 31.93 34.40 -26.61
C PRO A 631 32.96 34.85 -27.65
N LYS A 632 33.42 33.95 -28.53
CA LYS A 632 34.50 34.19 -29.49
C LYS A 632 34.00 34.33 -30.94
N GLU A 633 32.72 34.09 -31.17
CA GLU A 633 32.12 34.04 -32.51
C GLU A 633 30.82 34.84 -32.54
N SER A 634 30.51 35.43 -33.69
CA SER A 634 29.21 36.07 -33.90
C SER A 634 28.11 35.01 -34.03
N VAL A 635 26.86 35.42 -33.80
CA VAL A 635 25.70 34.55 -33.96
C VAL A 635 25.66 33.97 -35.37
N GLU A 636 25.93 34.78 -36.40
CA GLU A 636 25.94 34.36 -37.79
C GLU A 636 26.96 33.24 -38.04
N ILE A 637 28.17 33.37 -37.52
CA ILE A 637 29.21 32.34 -37.68
C ILE A 637 28.80 31.03 -37.00
N SER A 638 28.33 31.10 -35.76
CA SER A 638 27.89 29.91 -35.01
C SER A 638 26.68 29.23 -35.67
N VAL A 639 25.71 30.01 -36.15
CA VAL A 639 24.53 29.49 -36.84
C VAL A 639 24.91 28.85 -38.18
N GLN A 640 25.86 29.40 -38.94
CA GLN A 640 26.32 28.77 -40.19
C GLN A 640 27.04 27.44 -39.95
N LYS A 641 27.84 27.33 -38.88
CA LYS A 641 28.45 26.06 -38.48
C LYS A 641 27.40 25.03 -38.08
N LEU A 642 26.44 25.45 -37.26
CA LEU A 642 25.33 24.62 -36.82
C LEU A 642 24.50 24.14 -38.01
N LEU A 643 24.11 25.04 -38.91
CA LEU A 643 23.37 24.72 -40.12
C LEU A 643 24.14 23.71 -40.99
N ARG A 644 25.44 23.89 -41.20
CA ARG A 644 26.25 22.95 -41.99
C ARG A 644 26.25 21.55 -41.38
N HIS A 645 26.38 21.47 -40.06
CA HIS A 645 26.34 20.20 -39.34
C HIS A 645 24.98 19.52 -39.47
N VAL A 646 23.88 20.26 -39.26
CA VAL A 646 22.51 19.74 -39.40
C VAL A 646 22.23 19.29 -40.83
N LEU A 647 22.62 20.08 -41.83
CA LEU A 647 22.46 19.70 -43.25
C LEU A 647 23.27 18.46 -43.63
N ALA A 648 24.38 18.16 -42.96
CA ALA A 648 25.10 16.92 -43.19
C ALA A 648 24.38 15.71 -42.57
N MET A 649 23.69 15.93 -41.45
CA MET A 649 22.95 14.90 -40.71
C MET A 649 21.63 14.51 -41.39
N VAL A 650 20.94 15.43 -42.08
CA VAL A 650 19.58 15.21 -42.61
C VAL A 650 19.54 14.94 -44.13
N ARG A 651 20.70 14.71 -44.76
CA ARG A 651 20.82 14.47 -46.20
C ARG A 651 20.29 13.09 -46.57
N LEU A 652 19.33 13.05 -47.49
CA LEU A 652 18.99 11.83 -48.23
C LEU A 652 20.21 11.39 -49.06
N LYS A 653 20.50 10.08 -49.08
CA LYS A 653 21.49 9.51 -50.00
C LYS A 653 20.92 9.59 -51.43
N ASP A 654 21.79 9.73 -52.43
CA ASP A 654 21.35 9.89 -53.82
C ASP A 654 20.53 8.69 -54.33
N GLU A 655 20.71 7.50 -53.75
CA GLU A 655 19.94 6.28 -54.06
C GLU A 655 18.46 6.37 -53.63
N ASP A 656 18.11 7.18 -52.61
CA ASP A 656 16.75 7.28 -52.06
C ASP A 656 15.86 8.28 -52.84
N ARG A 657 16.44 9.01 -53.80
CA ARG A 657 15.67 9.94 -54.67
C ARG A 657 14.98 9.26 -55.85
N GLU A 658 15.45 8.08 -56.26
CA GLU A 658 14.96 7.39 -57.47
C GLU A 658 13.72 6.51 -57.24
N SER A 659 13.31 6.28 -55.98
CA SER A 659 12.17 5.41 -55.63
C SER A 659 10.80 6.11 -55.64
N GLY A 660 10.75 7.39 -55.99
CA GLY A 660 9.54 8.22 -56.00
C GLY A 660 8.62 8.07 -57.22
N GLU A 661 8.30 6.85 -57.67
CA GLU A 661 7.09 6.67 -58.49
C GLU A 661 5.88 6.65 -57.54
N GLY A 662 5.15 7.77 -57.51
CA GLY A 662 4.04 7.98 -56.58
C GLY A 662 2.91 6.93 -56.72
N PRO A 663 2.18 6.64 -55.63
CA PRO A 663 1.07 5.70 -55.70
C PRO A 663 -0.10 6.35 -56.44
N GLY A 664 -0.19 6.08 -57.74
CA GLY A 664 -1.47 6.12 -58.45
C GLY A 664 -2.35 5.00 -57.93
N GLY A 665 -3.49 5.34 -57.33
CA GLY A 665 -4.51 4.35 -56.97
C GLY A 665 -5.28 4.68 -55.70
N GLN A 666 -6.34 5.48 -55.88
CA GLN A 666 -7.61 5.53 -55.13
C GLN A 666 -7.54 5.48 -53.59
N ILE A 667 -7.87 6.63 -52.99
CA ILE A 667 -8.38 6.75 -51.60
C ILE A 667 -9.84 6.32 -51.57
#